data_AF-A0AAV0WNA5-F1
#
_entry.id   AF-A0AAV0WNA5-F1
#
_cell.length_a   1.000
_cell.length_b   1.000
_cell.length_c   1.000
_cell.angle_alpha   90.00
_cell.angle_beta   90.00
_cell.angle_gamma   90.00
#
_symmetry.space_group_name_H-M   'P 1'
#
loop_
_entity.id
_entity.type
_entity.pdbx_description
1 polymer ?
#
loop_
_entity_poly.entity_id
_entity_poly.type
_entity_poly.pdbx_seq_one_letter_code
_entity_poly.pdbx_strand_id
1 'polypeptide(L)'
;MPKCFLCKKEVDSIKSLFKHFDLQHLNHEFHFFQCNEEDCSRSFYLKNSFRKHLSKHTNPILPSIFEQYHETSFNLDSTPILNPISDYVSLDETNRRQFIEPSKTLNQILCKFFSCLYANPIMPRNAVQIVVDGMETVFSEGIAVCIKTYVEQMICEGQLPAECLNIFTNFIKVVEGALLNFKTEHKRFQYFSEQGSYIPPKEKVIGQRLNNMMVRGLSVLKPSNCTEQVIPLRHVLQTFFSLENVLSETFDYMTTLKNNSGVITNFIQGSYWQTRIKHHEGRLVLPLFMFFDDYESGNVLGSHSGIHKLGAVYVSIPCLPPNRSTTLSNIFLALLFHSSDRVQFGNRVIFNSIIDEFNFLMKTGVYIDSLKFKGTIYFELGLILGDNLGLHAITGFVESFSSNFCCRICTMNKENIKTQCYEDKSLLRSTEQYFIDVERKDLSSTGIKEKCVWLDINDFNLFDQVGVDVMHDMFEGCCKYVMSFILVYYIKELKLFSLEVLNDRISCYDFGPESNKPCTLSMEHINVGKVRQSASEMLILIRHFALLIGDFVPLGEPIWDLYLTMRKVIDIMLSTSLEESNCTLLETLIGEMNNLYLKYSKSNLKPKFHFLTHYPSMIRKHGPVVHLWSMRFEAKHRVSKISARSSFNRRNICLTLAIKHQLQLNKLFNHGKLCSTVNIGPTKFINPSKLRQIQVELNLRTEKPLTRINWAEIKGTHYRVNSILTEDLNDDKPNFVMIKNIFLYGSHGVIFECCLLSTVDFYEHVYAYEVEILESNRKFIFQNALLSPIPNTLNVVSDGTKYVTVRDPL
;
A
#
# COMPACT_ATOMS: atom_id res chain seq x y z
N MET A 1 -21.12 -20.63 32.32
CA MET A 1 -21.33 -20.46 30.86
C MET A 1 -20.96 -19.03 30.51
N PRO A 2 -20.15 -18.78 29.46
CA PRO A 2 -19.68 -17.43 29.15
C PRO A 2 -20.84 -16.45 28.91
N LYS A 3 -20.74 -15.26 29.52
CA LYS A 3 -21.75 -14.19 29.45
C LYS A 3 -21.30 -13.04 28.57
N CYS A 4 -22.18 -12.58 27.69
CA CYS A 4 -21.99 -11.34 26.94
C CYS A 4 -22.05 -10.14 27.89
N PHE A 5 -20.99 -9.32 27.95
CA PHE A 5 -21.00 -8.16 28.83
C PHE A 5 -21.94 -7.04 28.36
N LEU A 6 -22.29 -7.01 27.06
CA LEU A 6 -23.15 -5.99 26.43
C LEU A 6 -24.64 -6.24 26.62
N CYS A 7 -25.10 -7.47 26.41
CA CYS A 7 -26.53 -7.82 26.52
C CYS A 7 -26.83 -8.90 27.57
N LYS A 8 -25.82 -9.29 28.37
CA LYS A 8 -25.91 -10.29 29.44
C LYS A 8 -26.38 -11.69 28.99
N LYS A 9 -26.44 -11.94 27.69
CA LYS A 9 -26.79 -13.26 27.13
C LYS A 9 -25.74 -14.31 27.48
N GLU A 10 -26.18 -15.41 28.07
CA GLU A 10 -25.39 -16.62 28.27
C GLU A 10 -25.27 -17.40 26.96
N VAL A 11 -24.09 -17.95 26.72
CA VAL A 11 -23.81 -18.80 25.55
C VAL A 11 -23.08 -20.08 25.98
N ASP A 12 -23.23 -21.11 25.16
CA ASP A 12 -22.77 -22.48 25.40
C ASP A 12 -21.25 -22.68 25.35
N SER A 13 -20.51 -21.76 24.74
CA SER A 13 -19.05 -21.84 24.69
C SER A 13 -18.39 -20.47 24.52
N ILE A 14 -17.09 -20.40 24.82
CA ILE A 14 -16.28 -19.20 24.56
C ILE A 14 -16.32 -18.87 23.06
N LYS A 15 -16.32 -19.89 22.19
CA LYS A 15 -16.43 -19.73 20.73
C LYS A 15 -17.76 -19.09 20.33
N SER A 16 -18.87 -19.52 20.93
CA SER A 16 -20.19 -18.94 20.71
C SER A 16 -20.30 -17.52 21.25
N LEU A 17 -19.56 -17.17 22.30
CA LEU A 17 -19.52 -15.81 22.85
C LEU A 17 -18.89 -14.82 21.86
N PHE A 18 -17.76 -15.20 21.28
CA PHE A 18 -17.14 -14.37 20.26
C PHE A 18 -17.96 -14.29 18.98
N LYS A 19 -18.58 -15.41 18.55
CA LYS A 19 -19.55 -15.40 17.45
C LYS A 19 -20.73 -14.46 17.74
N HIS A 20 -21.21 -14.44 18.98
CA HIS A 20 -22.29 -13.55 19.41
C HIS A 20 -21.89 -12.06 19.36
N PHE A 21 -20.69 -11.70 19.82
CA PHE A 21 -20.16 -10.32 19.67
C PHE A 21 -20.10 -9.91 18.20
N ASP A 22 -19.56 -10.78 17.35
CA ASP A 22 -19.38 -10.49 15.93
C ASP A 22 -20.71 -10.36 15.18
N LEU A 23 -21.80 -10.97 15.65
CA LEU A 23 -23.07 -10.99 14.92
C LEU A 23 -24.09 -9.98 15.44
N GLN A 24 -24.24 -9.90 16.76
CA GLN A 24 -25.29 -9.13 17.39
C GLN A 24 -24.83 -7.72 17.77
N HIS A 25 -23.51 -7.53 17.91
CA HIS A 25 -22.89 -6.27 18.30
C HIS A 25 -21.95 -5.71 17.21
N LEU A 26 -22.09 -6.14 15.95
CA LEU A 26 -21.27 -5.69 14.80
C LEU A 26 -21.35 -4.16 14.55
N ASN A 27 -22.41 -3.51 15.02
CA ASN A 27 -22.62 -2.06 14.95
C ASN A 27 -22.45 -1.35 16.31
N HIS A 28 -22.14 -2.08 17.39
CA HIS A 28 -21.90 -1.47 18.69
C HIS A 28 -20.42 -1.08 18.78
N GLU A 29 -20.15 0.21 19.03
CA GLU A 29 -18.80 0.66 19.39
C GLU A 29 -18.55 0.29 20.86
N PHE A 30 -17.72 -0.72 21.09
CA PHE A 30 -17.21 -1.03 22.43
C PHE A 30 -15.70 -1.17 22.39
N HIS A 31 -15.03 -0.46 23.29
CA HIS A 31 -13.57 -0.31 23.29
C HIS A 31 -12.84 -1.39 24.10
N PHE A 32 -13.56 -2.21 24.88
CA PHE A 32 -13.00 -3.27 25.71
C PHE A 32 -14.01 -4.42 25.85
N PHE A 33 -13.48 -5.62 26.10
CA PHE A 33 -14.23 -6.79 26.52
C PHE A 33 -14.13 -6.92 28.04
N GLN A 34 -15.26 -6.95 28.72
CA GLN A 34 -15.29 -7.16 30.17
C GLN A 34 -15.62 -8.62 30.48
N CYS A 35 -14.83 -9.23 31.37
CA CYS A 35 -15.18 -10.52 31.93
C CYS A 35 -16.39 -10.36 32.85
N ASN A 36 -17.37 -11.25 32.70
CA ASN A 36 -18.62 -11.21 33.42
C ASN A 36 -18.93 -12.58 34.06
N GLU A 37 -17.88 -13.40 34.21
CA GLU A 37 -17.84 -14.62 35.02
C GLU A 37 -17.73 -14.25 36.51
N GLU A 38 -18.22 -15.13 37.40
CA GLU A 38 -18.20 -14.89 38.84
C GLU A 38 -16.78 -14.61 39.36
N ASP A 39 -16.66 -13.66 40.27
CA ASP A 39 -15.38 -13.18 40.86
C ASP A 39 -14.33 -12.67 39.87
N CYS A 40 -14.72 -12.27 38.64
CA CYS A 40 -13.81 -11.69 37.66
C CYS A 40 -14.29 -10.35 37.07
N SER A 41 -13.61 -9.26 37.43
CA SER A 41 -13.87 -7.89 36.94
C SER A 41 -12.81 -7.36 35.98
N ARG A 42 -12.07 -8.24 35.30
CA ARG A 42 -11.00 -7.87 34.35
C ARG A 42 -11.55 -7.41 33.00
N SER A 43 -10.93 -6.39 32.41
CA SER A 43 -11.24 -5.87 31.07
C SER A 43 -10.07 -6.04 30.11
N PHE A 44 -10.36 -6.27 28.83
CA PHE A 44 -9.38 -6.59 27.79
C PHE A 44 -9.65 -5.80 26.52
N TYR A 45 -8.65 -5.15 25.94
CA TYR A 45 -8.81 -4.38 24.70
C TYR A 45 -8.67 -5.24 23.44
N LEU A 46 -8.02 -6.40 23.55
CA LEU A 46 -7.81 -7.34 22.45
C LEU A 46 -8.69 -8.58 22.64
N LYS A 47 -9.36 -8.97 21.56
CA LYS A 47 -10.21 -10.16 21.49
C LYS A 47 -9.45 -11.44 21.89
N ASN A 48 -8.20 -11.57 21.43
CA ASN A 48 -7.34 -12.72 21.74
C ASN A 48 -6.94 -12.78 23.22
N SER A 49 -6.63 -11.63 23.82
CA SER A 49 -6.31 -11.56 25.26
C SER A 49 -7.51 -11.92 26.12
N PHE A 50 -8.71 -11.45 25.74
CA PHE A 50 -9.95 -11.85 26.41
C PHE A 50 -10.23 -13.35 26.28
N ARG A 51 -10.00 -13.91 25.08
CA ARG A 51 -10.21 -15.34 24.81
C ARG A 51 -9.30 -16.23 25.65
N LYS A 52 -8.00 -15.89 25.72
CA LYS A 52 -7.00 -16.58 26.57
C LYS A 52 -7.34 -16.46 28.07
N HIS A 53 -8.00 -15.38 28.46
CA HIS A 53 -8.46 -15.21 29.83
C HIS A 53 -9.66 -16.12 30.14
N LEU A 54 -10.68 -16.12 29.28
CA LEU A 54 -11.88 -16.93 29.48
C LEU A 54 -11.59 -18.44 29.51
N SER A 55 -10.59 -18.91 28.76
CA SER A 55 -10.18 -20.33 28.80
C SER A 55 -9.61 -20.77 30.15
N LYS A 56 -9.27 -19.84 31.05
CA LYS A 56 -8.82 -20.15 32.41
C LYS A 56 -9.97 -20.37 33.40
N HIS A 57 -11.21 -20.01 33.02
CA HIS A 57 -12.41 -20.23 33.83
C HIS A 57 -13.03 -21.62 33.60
N THR A 58 -12.64 -22.33 32.55
CA THR A 58 -13.24 -23.62 32.16
C THR A 58 -12.40 -24.82 32.59
N ASN A 59 -12.58 -25.29 33.83
CA ASN A 59 -12.52 -26.71 34.30
C ASN A 59 -12.61 -26.80 35.86
N PRO A 60 -13.26 -27.81 36.49
CA PRO A 60 -14.24 -28.79 35.99
C PRO A 60 -15.48 -29.04 36.92
N ILE A 61 -16.41 -29.87 36.40
CA ILE A 61 -17.37 -30.82 37.05
C ILE A 61 -18.87 -30.55 36.75
N LEU A 62 -19.48 -31.50 36.01
CA LEU A 62 -20.91 -31.80 35.80
C LEU A 62 -21.41 -32.74 36.93
N PRO A 63 -22.71 -32.76 37.33
CA PRO A 63 -23.74 -33.56 36.63
C PRO A 63 -25.19 -32.99 36.74
N SER A 64 -26.02 -32.99 35.68
CA SER A 64 -27.03 -33.99 35.24
C SER A 64 -28.51 -33.65 35.61
N ILE A 65 -29.43 -34.08 34.73
CA ILE A 65 -30.84 -34.50 34.96
C ILE A 65 -32.02 -33.50 34.72
N PHE A 66 -32.84 -33.90 33.73
CA PHE A 66 -34.32 -33.92 33.56
C PHE A 66 -35.16 -32.64 33.30
N GLU A 67 -35.66 -32.55 32.05
CA GLU A 67 -37.03 -32.86 31.61
C GLU A 67 -38.26 -32.32 32.42
N GLN A 68 -39.14 -31.60 31.70
CA GLN A 68 -40.62 -31.75 31.63
C GLN A 68 -41.51 -30.48 31.81
N TYR A 69 -42.13 -30.11 30.67
CA TYR A 69 -43.57 -29.95 30.40
C TYR A 69 -44.42 -28.72 30.76
N HIS A 70 -45.38 -28.53 29.83
CA HIS A 70 -46.69 -27.86 29.81
C HIS A 70 -46.72 -26.33 29.60
N GLU A 71 -47.04 -25.88 28.38
CA GLU A 71 -48.38 -25.80 27.74
C GLU A 71 -49.21 -24.61 28.22
N THR A 72 -49.59 -23.74 27.29
CA THR A 72 -51.01 -23.38 27.09
C THR A 72 -51.20 -22.85 25.67
N SER A 73 -51.98 -23.63 24.94
CA SER A 73 -52.82 -23.38 23.77
C SER A 73 -53.73 -22.13 23.92
N PHE A 74 -54.43 -21.53 22.96
CA PHE A 74 -55.14 -21.85 21.69
C PHE A 74 -55.40 -20.45 21.04
N ASN A 75 -55.71 -20.20 19.76
CA ASN A 75 -56.63 -20.85 18.83
C ASN A 75 -56.37 -20.34 17.40
N LEU A 76 -56.59 -21.23 16.43
CA LEU A 76 -56.79 -20.89 15.02
C LEU A 76 -58.24 -20.47 14.78
N ASP A 77 -58.48 -19.55 13.85
CA ASP A 77 -59.10 -19.89 12.54
C ASP A 77 -59.54 -18.63 11.79
N SER A 78 -59.05 -18.49 10.55
CA SER A 78 -59.86 -18.36 9.33
C SER A 78 -59.00 -17.82 8.17
N THR A 79 -58.92 -18.61 7.10
CA THR A 79 -58.60 -18.19 5.73
C THR A 79 -59.91 -18.27 4.92
N PRO A 80 -60.02 -17.84 3.64
CA PRO A 80 -59.02 -17.29 2.71
C PRO A 80 -59.53 -16.06 1.90
N ILE A 81 -58.69 -15.51 1.01
CA ILE A 81 -58.96 -15.28 -0.44
C ILE A 81 -58.02 -14.18 -0.98
N LEU A 82 -57.24 -14.54 -2.01
CA LEU A 82 -56.46 -13.62 -2.84
C LEU A 82 -57.39 -12.76 -3.71
N ASN A 83 -57.10 -11.46 -3.87
CA ASN A 83 -56.57 -10.88 -5.12
C ASN A 83 -56.36 -9.34 -5.03
N PRO A 84 -55.65 -8.73 -6.00
CA PRO A 84 -54.68 -7.65 -5.80
C PRO A 84 -55.28 -6.25 -6.03
N ILE A 85 -54.55 -5.20 -5.60
CA ILE A 85 -54.26 -3.93 -6.32
C ILE A 85 -54.10 -2.72 -5.36
N SER A 86 -53.07 -1.92 -5.66
CA SER A 86 -52.80 -0.51 -5.33
C SER A 86 -52.55 -0.10 -3.87
N ASP A 87 -51.28 -0.16 -3.45
CA ASP A 87 -50.77 0.74 -2.42
C ASP A 87 -50.34 2.07 -3.07
N TYR A 88 -51.30 2.99 -3.14
CA TYR A 88 -51.01 4.42 -3.15
C TYR A 88 -50.39 4.77 -1.79
N VAL A 89 -49.06 4.95 -1.75
CA VAL A 89 -48.41 5.58 -0.60
C VAL A 89 -48.78 7.06 -0.62
N SER A 90 -49.67 7.44 0.30
CA SER A 90 -49.90 8.82 0.69
C SER A 90 -48.59 9.41 1.22
N LEU A 91 -47.98 10.29 0.44
CA LEU A 91 -46.84 11.09 0.87
C LEU A 91 -47.34 12.16 1.84
N ASP A 92 -46.93 12.03 3.10
CA ASP A 92 -47.05 13.07 4.13
C ASP A 92 -46.41 14.38 3.64
N GLU A 93 -47.24 15.42 3.53
CA GLU A 93 -46.89 16.77 3.09
C GLU A 93 -46.24 17.61 4.21
N THR A 94 -45.13 17.19 4.79
CA THR A 94 -44.30 18.10 5.62
C THR A 94 -42.80 17.80 5.54
N ASN A 95 -42.26 17.66 4.33
CA ASN A 95 -40.82 17.83 4.09
C ASN A 95 -40.63 18.89 3.02
N ARG A 96 -40.23 20.10 3.42
CA ARG A 96 -39.71 21.13 2.50
C ARG A 96 -38.54 20.51 1.73
N ARG A 97 -38.79 20.05 0.49
CA ARG A 97 -37.73 19.64 -0.42
C ARG A 97 -36.80 20.84 -0.59
N GLN A 98 -35.55 20.73 -0.13
CA GLN A 98 -34.51 21.68 -0.52
C GLN A 98 -34.48 21.72 -2.05
N PHE A 99 -34.85 22.85 -2.62
CA PHE A 99 -34.81 23.06 -4.07
C PHE A 99 -33.33 23.13 -4.46
N ILE A 100 -32.75 22.01 -4.92
CA ILE A 100 -31.38 21.99 -5.43
C ILE A 100 -31.43 22.56 -6.84
N GLU A 101 -30.71 23.67 -7.05
CA GLU A 101 -30.58 24.30 -8.37
C GLU A 101 -30.01 23.28 -9.39
N PRO A 102 -30.72 22.94 -10.49
CA PRO A 102 -30.28 21.90 -11.43
C PRO A 102 -28.89 22.15 -12.03
N SER A 103 -28.54 23.42 -12.27
CA SER A 103 -27.23 23.87 -12.74
C SER A 103 -26.10 23.44 -11.80
N LYS A 104 -26.32 23.48 -10.49
CA LYS A 104 -25.34 23.11 -9.45
C LYS A 104 -25.10 21.61 -9.44
N THR A 105 -26.15 20.80 -9.54
CA THR A 105 -26.04 19.34 -9.65
C THR A 105 -25.27 18.95 -10.92
N LEU A 106 -25.59 19.57 -12.06
CA LEU A 106 -24.92 19.31 -13.32
C LEU A 106 -23.44 19.70 -13.25
N ASN A 107 -23.11 20.86 -12.69
CA ASN A 107 -21.74 21.30 -12.48
C ASN A 107 -20.94 20.33 -11.58
N GLN A 108 -21.56 19.78 -10.53
CA GLN A 108 -20.91 18.78 -9.67
C GLN A 108 -20.61 17.47 -10.42
N ILE A 109 -21.54 17.00 -11.26
CA ILE A 109 -21.34 15.79 -12.07
C ILE A 109 -20.25 16.03 -13.13
N LEU A 110 -20.31 17.16 -13.84
CA LEU A 110 -19.32 17.55 -14.83
C LEU A 110 -17.92 17.71 -14.21
N CYS A 111 -17.82 18.34 -13.04
CA CYS A 111 -16.57 18.45 -12.31
C CYS A 111 -15.97 17.08 -12.01
N LYS A 112 -16.77 16.14 -11.49
CA LYS A 112 -16.33 14.75 -11.25
C LYS A 112 -15.88 14.07 -12.53
N PHE A 113 -16.64 14.20 -13.62
CA PHE A 113 -16.29 13.65 -14.93
C PHE A 113 -14.96 14.20 -15.47
N PHE A 114 -14.79 15.52 -15.53
CA PHE A 114 -13.56 16.14 -16.03
C PHE A 114 -12.36 15.85 -15.14
N SER A 115 -12.53 15.81 -13.82
CA SER A 115 -11.46 15.40 -12.91
C SER A 115 -10.98 13.96 -13.19
N CYS A 116 -11.89 13.06 -13.58
CA CYS A 116 -11.54 11.68 -13.97
C CYS A 116 -10.74 11.63 -15.27
N LEU A 117 -11.12 12.41 -16.28
CA LEU A 117 -10.39 12.50 -17.55
C LEU A 117 -8.97 13.03 -17.32
N TYR A 118 -8.84 14.13 -16.56
CA TYR A 118 -7.55 14.73 -16.26
C TYR A 118 -6.64 13.85 -15.41
N ALA A 119 -7.19 13.04 -14.49
CA ALA A 119 -6.41 12.11 -13.68
C ALA A 119 -5.85 10.92 -14.48
N ASN A 120 -6.44 10.57 -15.62
CA ASN A 120 -6.00 9.41 -16.41
C ASN A 120 -4.60 9.66 -17.01
N PRO A 121 -3.54 8.92 -16.62
CA PRO A 121 -2.17 9.17 -17.06
C PRO A 121 -1.96 9.01 -18.58
N ILE A 122 -2.81 8.23 -19.24
CA ILE A 122 -2.74 8.00 -20.69
C ILE A 122 -3.34 9.18 -21.46
N MET A 123 -4.27 9.92 -20.87
CA MET A 123 -5.00 10.99 -21.55
C MET A 123 -4.21 12.31 -21.53
N PRO A 124 -3.80 12.83 -22.70
CA PRO A 124 -3.17 14.15 -22.82
C PRO A 124 -4.17 15.27 -22.53
N ARG A 125 -3.67 16.43 -22.09
CA ARG A 125 -4.53 17.57 -21.71
C ARG A 125 -5.35 18.14 -22.87
N ASN A 126 -4.77 18.21 -24.07
CA ASN A 126 -5.47 18.65 -25.27
C ASN A 126 -6.59 17.68 -25.70
N ALA A 127 -6.44 16.38 -25.45
CA ALA A 127 -7.51 15.41 -25.72
C ALA A 127 -8.75 15.65 -24.84
N VAL A 128 -8.58 16.15 -23.63
CA VAL A 128 -9.72 16.54 -22.77
C VAL A 128 -10.50 17.70 -23.39
N GLN A 129 -9.83 18.62 -24.09
CA GLN A 129 -10.51 19.70 -24.80
C GLN A 129 -11.39 19.17 -25.92
N ILE A 130 -10.91 18.20 -26.71
CA ILE A 130 -11.71 17.55 -27.75
C ILE A 130 -12.99 16.93 -27.16
N VAL A 131 -12.90 16.30 -25.98
CA VAL A 131 -14.07 15.75 -25.29
C VAL A 131 -15.05 16.86 -24.87
N VAL A 132 -14.53 17.97 -24.34
CA VAL A 132 -15.37 19.11 -23.93
C VAL A 132 -16.10 19.73 -25.13
N ASP A 133 -15.38 19.95 -26.23
CA ASP A 133 -15.95 20.53 -27.46
C ASP A 133 -17.04 19.59 -28.03
N GLY A 134 -16.77 18.29 -28.07
CA GLY A 134 -17.77 17.30 -28.50
C GLY A 134 -19.00 17.23 -27.58
N MET A 135 -18.82 17.36 -26.26
CA MET A 135 -19.95 17.45 -25.33
C MET A 135 -20.77 18.73 -25.53
N GLU A 136 -20.13 19.86 -25.84
CA GLU A 136 -20.82 21.12 -26.14
C GLU A 136 -21.72 20.98 -27.36
N THR A 137 -21.24 20.32 -28.42
CA THR A 137 -22.04 19.97 -29.60
C THR A 137 -23.20 19.04 -29.24
N VAL A 138 -22.97 17.97 -28.46
CA VAL A 138 -24.05 17.05 -28.05
C VAL A 138 -25.13 17.77 -27.23
N PHE A 139 -24.75 18.67 -26.33
CA PHE A 139 -25.72 19.42 -25.52
C PHE A 139 -26.48 20.46 -26.33
N SER A 140 -25.78 21.27 -27.13
CA SER A 140 -26.35 22.44 -27.81
C SER A 140 -27.04 22.07 -29.12
N GLU A 141 -26.45 21.20 -29.93
CA GLU A 141 -26.97 20.82 -31.25
C GLU A 141 -27.75 19.49 -31.23
N GLY A 142 -27.52 18.66 -30.22
CA GLY A 142 -28.23 17.39 -30.04
C GLY A 142 -29.42 17.51 -29.09
N ILE A 143 -29.14 17.48 -27.77
CA ILE A 143 -30.16 17.36 -26.72
C ILE A 143 -31.08 18.58 -26.70
N ALA A 144 -30.52 19.80 -26.71
CA ALA A 144 -31.31 21.04 -26.68
C ALA A 144 -32.26 21.14 -27.89
N VAL A 145 -31.76 20.85 -29.10
CA VAL A 145 -32.57 20.84 -30.33
C VAL A 145 -33.65 19.76 -30.28
N CYS A 146 -33.31 18.54 -29.86
CA CYS A 146 -34.30 17.46 -29.75
C CYS A 146 -35.44 17.84 -28.80
N ILE A 147 -35.11 18.33 -27.60
CA ILE A 147 -36.11 18.74 -26.61
C ILE A 147 -36.96 19.88 -27.17
N LYS A 148 -36.34 20.89 -27.78
CA LYS A 148 -37.05 22.01 -28.38
C LYS A 148 -38.07 21.54 -29.43
N THR A 149 -37.65 20.69 -30.36
CA THR A 149 -38.50 20.18 -31.45
C THR A 149 -39.67 19.35 -30.91
N TYR A 150 -39.43 18.43 -29.96
CA TYR A 150 -40.50 17.62 -29.37
C TYR A 150 -41.51 18.47 -28.58
N VAL A 151 -41.04 19.45 -27.81
CA VAL A 151 -41.91 20.35 -27.04
C VAL A 151 -42.75 21.22 -27.97
N GLU A 152 -42.15 21.79 -29.02
CA GLU A 152 -42.86 22.57 -30.03
C GLU A 152 -43.92 21.72 -30.75
N GLN A 153 -43.60 20.48 -31.09
CA GLN A 153 -44.55 19.54 -31.70
C GLN A 153 -45.72 19.22 -30.76
N MET A 154 -45.46 18.84 -29.51
CA MET A 154 -46.51 18.51 -28.53
C MET A 154 -47.43 19.70 -28.22
N ILE A 155 -46.91 20.92 -28.25
CA ILE A 155 -47.73 22.14 -28.12
C ILE A 155 -48.61 22.32 -29.37
N CYS A 156 -48.05 22.16 -30.58
CA CYS A 156 -48.81 22.24 -31.83
C CYS A 156 -49.92 21.18 -31.92
N GLU A 157 -49.68 19.98 -31.38
CA GLU A 157 -50.64 18.88 -31.31
C GLU A 157 -51.67 19.03 -30.17
N GLY A 158 -51.59 20.11 -29.38
CA GLY A 158 -52.50 20.38 -28.26
C GLY A 158 -52.31 19.47 -27.04
N GLN A 159 -51.20 18.73 -26.98
CA GLN A 159 -50.90 17.80 -25.88
C GLN A 159 -50.27 18.50 -24.67
N LEU A 160 -49.68 19.69 -24.86
CA LEU A 160 -49.08 20.51 -23.80
C LEU A 160 -49.61 21.95 -23.84
N PRO A 161 -49.88 22.58 -22.67
CA PRO A 161 -50.19 24.01 -22.59
C PRO A 161 -49.00 24.87 -23.06
N ALA A 162 -49.28 25.98 -23.75
CA ALA A 162 -48.24 26.91 -24.21
C ALA A 162 -47.38 27.50 -23.07
N GLU A 163 -47.93 27.57 -21.86
CA GLU A 163 -47.23 28.03 -20.65
C GLU A 163 -46.03 27.15 -20.27
N CYS A 164 -46.05 25.86 -20.66
CA CYS A 164 -44.93 24.94 -20.44
C CYS A 164 -43.69 25.30 -21.26
N LEU A 165 -43.81 26.08 -22.35
CA LEU A 165 -42.69 26.49 -23.20
C LEU A 165 -41.61 27.22 -22.40
N ASN A 166 -41.99 28.08 -21.45
CA ASN A 166 -41.05 28.82 -20.61
C ASN A 166 -40.22 27.91 -19.69
N ILE A 167 -40.84 26.84 -19.17
CA ILE A 167 -40.16 25.85 -18.32
C ILE A 167 -39.09 25.11 -19.13
N PHE A 168 -39.46 24.61 -20.31
CA PHE A 168 -38.53 23.91 -21.20
C PHE A 168 -37.45 24.83 -21.76
N THR A 169 -37.78 26.09 -22.04
CA THR A 169 -36.78 27.09 -22.48
C THR A 169 -35.73 27.33 -21.39
N ASN A 170 -36.15 27.42 -20.12
CA ASN A 170 -35.21 27.53 -18.99
C ASN A 170 -34.38 26.25 -18.83
N PHE A 171 -34.97 25.07 -19.01
CA PHE A 171 -34.23 23.81 -19.01
C PHE A 171 -33.18 23.75 -20.12
N ILE A 172 -33.55 24.13 -21.35
CA ILE A 172 -32.64 24.19 -22.51
C ILE A 172 -31.47 25.13 -22.21
N LYS A 173 -31.73 26.32 -21.66
CA LYS A 173 -30.67 27.26 -21.26
C LYS A 173 -29.70 26.66 -20.23
N VAL A 174 -30.19 25.84 -19.30
CA VAL A 174 -29.32 25.14 -18.33
C VAL A 174 -28.45 24.08 -19.03
N VAL A 175 -28.99 23.36 -20.02
CA VAL A 175 -28.25 22.36 -20.81
C VAL A 175 -27.21 23.01 -21.72
N GLU A 176 -27.59 24.04 -22.47
CA GLU A 176 -26.67 24.83 -23.33
C GLU A 176 -25.58 25.51 -22.50
N GLY A 177 -25.95 26.03 -21.32
CA GLY A 177 -25.04 26.68 -20.38
C GLY A 177 -24.20 25.73 -19.53
N ALA A 178 -24.39 24.41 -19.64
CA ALA A 178 -23.81 23.42 -18.72
C ALA A 178 -22.26 23.47 -18.66
N LEU A 179 -21.62 23.81 -19.78
CA LEU A 179 -20.17 23.83 -19.90
C LEU A 179 -19.55 25.23 -19.75
N LEU A 180 -20.31 26.26 -19.39
CA LEU A 180 -19.79 27.64 -19.27
C LEU A 180 -18.57 27.74 -18.34
N ASN A 181 -18.58 26.98 -17.25
CA ASN A 181 -17.49 26.88 -16.26
C ASN A 181 -16.37 25.91 -16.67
N PHE A 182 -16.58 25.09 -17.71
CA PHE A 182 -15.66 24.03 -18.13
C PHE A 182 -15.17 24.17 -19.57
N LYS A 183 -15.59 25.22 -20.29
CA LYS A 183 -15.36 25.40 -21.72
C LYS A 183 -13.88 25.37 -22.12
N THR A 184 -13.03 26.07 -21.38
CA THR A 184 -11.58 26.10 -21.63
C THR A 184 -10.81 25.45 -20.50
N GLU A 185 -9.58 24.98 -20.77
CA GLU A 185 -8.72 24.41 -19.73
C GLU A 185 -8.52 25.37 -18.55
N HIS A 186 -8.30 26.65 -18.85
CA HIS A 186 -8.18 27.68 -17.84
C HIS A 186 -9.39 27.70 -16.90
N LYS A 187 -10.61 27.73 -17.46
CA LYS A 187 -11.85 27.73 -16.67
C LYS A 187 -12.00 26.45 -15.84
N ARG A 188 -11.65 25.28 -16.40
CA ARG A 188 -11.68 24.01 -15.67
C ARG A 188 -10.75 24.03 -14.46
N PHE A 189 -9.52 24.50 -14.64
CA PHE A 189 -8.53 24.56 -13.55
C PHE A 189 -8.90 25.60 -12.51
N GLN A 190 -9.40 26.76 -12.96
CA GLN A 190 -9.93 27.78 -12.08
C GLN A 190 -11.07 27.22 -11.21
N TYR A 191 -12.04 26.54 -11.83
CA TYR A 191 -13.14 25.90 -11.11
C TYR A 191 -12.62 24.90 -10.07
N PHE A 192 -11.67 24.03 -10.44
CA PHE A 192 -11.09 23.09 -9.48
C PHE A 192 -10.33 23.77 -8.33
N SER A 193 -9.64 24.88 -8.60
CA SER A 193 -8.96 25.66 -7.55
C SER A 193 -9.94 26.39 -6.63
N GLU A 194 -11.03 26.94 -7.17
CA GLU A 194 -12.11 27.57 -6.39
C GLU A 194 -12.82 26.55 -5.49
N GLN A 195 -12.93 25.29 -5.91
CA GLN A 195 -13.42 24.18 -5.07
C GLN A 195 -12.38 23.68 -4.04
N GLY A 196 -11.14 24.19 -4.05
CA GLY A 196 -10.06 23.75 -3.17
C GLY A 196 -9.51 22.35 -3.47
N SER A 197 -9.91 21.74 -4.59
CA SER A 197 -9.51 20.38 -4.96
C SER A 197 -8.24 20.34 -5.81
N TYR A 198 -7.92 21.39 -6.56
CA TYR A 198 -6.69 21.47 -7.35
C TYR A 198 -5.67 22.41 -6.71
N ILE A 199 -4.53 21.83 -6.33
CA ILE A 199 -3.39 22.54 -5.75
C ILE A 199 -2.30 22.65 -6.83
N PRO A 200 -2.09 23.82 -7.44
CA PRO A 200 -1.15 23.94 -8.55
C PRO A 200 0.32 23.80 -8.08
N PRO A 201 1.22 23.24 -8.91
CA PRO A 201 2.65 23.31 -8.66
C PRO A 201 3.14 24.77 -8.72
N LYS A 202 4.14 25.10 -7.90
CA LYS A 202 4.84 26.38 -7.91
C LYS A 202 6.18 26.21 -8.63
N GLU A 203 6.35 26.93 -9.74
CA GLU A 203 7.63 26.98 -10.46
C GLU A 203 8.60 27.91 -9.72
N LYS A 204 9.82 27.45 -9.48
CA LYS A 204 10.89 28.26 -8.89
C LYS A 204 12.12 28.26 -9.80
N VAL A 205 12.70 29.43 -10.02
CA VAL A 205 13.96 29.57 -10.76
C VAL A 205 15.11 29.20 -9.84
N ILE A 206 15.88 28.19 -10.22
CA ILE A 206 17.04 27.68 -9.46
C ILE A 206 18.37 28.19 -10.02
N GLY A 207 18.36 28.71 -11.25
CA GLY A 207 19.55 29.25 -11.90
C GLY A 207 19.29 29.56 -13.37
N GLN A 208 20.36 29.88 -14.10
CA GLN A 208 20.31 30.13 -15.53
C GLN A 208 21.37 29.30 -16.25
N ARG A 209 21.04 28.84 -17.47
CA ARG A 209 22.01 28.24 -18.40
C ARG A 209 21.87 28.84 -19.79
N LEU A 210 23.00 28.93 -20.49
CA LEU A 210 23.01 29.35 -21.89
C LEU A 210 22.49 28.21 -22.76
N ASN A 211 21.41 28.46 -23.49
CA ASN A 211 20.87 27.53 -24.47
C ASN A 211 21.01 28.12 -25.87
N ASN A 212 21.35 27.27 -26.85
CA ASN A 212 21.28 27.64 -28.26
C ASN A 212 19.81 27.78 -28.66
N MET A 213 19.44 28.97 -29.11
CA MET A 213 18.12 29.26 -29.66
C MET A 213 18.25 29.76 -31.09
N MET A 214 17.39 29.25 -31.96
CA MET A 214 17.24 29.76 -33.32
C MET A 214 16.43 31.04 -33.28
N VAL A 215 17.07 32.18 -33.54
CA VAL A 215 16.41 33.49 -33.65
C VAL A 215 16.62 33.99 -35.07
N ARG A 216 15.52 34.11 -35.84
CA ARG A 216 15.56 34.56 -37.25
C ARG A 216 16.56 33.76 -38.12
N GLY A 217 16.65 32.45 -37.91
CA GLY A 217 17.55 31.58 -38.70
C GLY A 217 19.01 31.53 -38.21
N LEU A 218 19.38 32.30 -37.18
CA LEU A 218 20.72 32.28 -36.60
C LEU A 218 20.72 31.59 -35.23
N SER A 219 21.74 30.76 -34.98
CA SER A 219 21.96 30.16 -33.67
C SER A 219 22.58 31.20 -32.73
N VAL A 220 21.83 31.58 -31.69
CA VAL A 220 22.28 32.53 -30.67
C VAL A 220 22.21 31.87 -29.31
N LEU A 221 23.27 32.00 -28.51
CA LEU A 221 23.27 31.60 -27.10
C LEU A 221 22.48 32.62 -26.30
N LYS A 222 21.37 32.19 -25.67
CA LYS A 222 20.59 33.03 -24.76
C LYS A 222 20.52 32.39 -23.36
N PRO A 223 20.60 33.20 -22.29
CA PRO A 223 20.28 32.73 -20.96
C PRO A 223 18.84 32.21 -20.91
N SER A 224 18.67 31.04 -20.33
CA SER A 224 17.38 30.41 -20.08
C SER A 224 17.30 29.99 -18.62
N ASN A 225 16.16 30.26 -17.99
CA ASN A 225 15.94 29.89 -16.60
C ASN A 225 15.87 28.35 -16.48
N CYS A 226 16.67 27.81 -15.58
CA CYS A 226 16.48 26.45 -15.06
C CYS A 226 15.46 26.54 -13.93
N THR A 227 14.48 25.64 -13.93
CA THR A 227 13.37 25.70 -12.99
C THR A 227 13.09 24.34 -12.38
N GLU A 228 12.60 24.36 -11.15
CA GLU A 228 12.03 23.21 -10.46
C GLU A 228 10.54 23.43 -10.20
N GLN A 229 9.82 22.34 -9.94
CA GLN A 229 8.40 22.37 -9.63
C GLN A 229 8.19 21.90 -8.21
N VAL A 230 7.75 22.81 -7.35
CA VAL A 230 7.52 22.59 -5.92
C VAL A 230 6.03 22.41 -5.70
N ILE A 231 5.65 21.35 -4.99
CA ILE A 231 4.26 21.15 -4.56
C ILE A 231 4.10 21.70 -3.14
N PRO A 232 3.14 22.61 -2.89
CA PRO A 232 2.84 23.10 -1.54
C PRO A 232 2.24 21.99 -0.64
N LEU A 233 3.11 21.21 0.02
CA LEU A 233 2.68 20.07 0.85
C LEU A 233 1.71 20.48 1.95
N ARG A 234 1.86 21.66 2.55
CA ARG A 234 0.92 22.17 3.56
C ARG A 234 -0.53 22.17 3.09
N HIS A 235 -0.78 22.54 1.83
CA HIS A 235 -2.14 22.53 1.28
C HIS A 235 -2.57 21.11 0.92
N VAL A 236 -1.66 20.28 0.42
CA VAL A 236 -1.95 18.86 0.09
C VAL A 236 -2.36 18.11 1.36
N LEU A 237 -1.59 18.25 2.43
CA LEU A 237 -1.86 17.63 3.73
C LEU A 237 -3.14 18.19 4.35
N GLN A 238 -3.38 19.50 4.26
CA GLN A 238 -4.63 20.12 4.73
C GLN A 238 -5.85 19.49 4.07
N THR A 239 -5.87 19.45 2.74
CA THR A 239 -7.00 18.88 1.99
C THR A 239 -7.12 17.38 2.22
N PHE A 240 -5.99 16.65 2.28
CA PHE A 240 -5.98 15.20 2.48
C PHE A 240 -6.54 14.78 3.85
N PHE A 241 -6.13 15.42 4.94
CA PHE A 241 -6.66 15.11 6.28
C PHE A 241 -8.07 15.69 6.53
N SER A 242 -8.53 16.61 5.67
CA SER A 242 -9.92 17.07 5.66
C SER A 242 -10.86 16.09 4.95
N LEU A 243 -10.35 15.06 4.27
CA LEU A 243 -11.17 14.02 3.64
C LEU A 243 -11.89 13.17 4.69
N GLU A 244 -13.05 12.66 4.30
CA GLU A 244 -13.88 11.83 5.16
C GLU A 244 -13.11 10.61 5.69
N ASN A 245 -13.16 10.42 7.01
CA ASN A 245 -12.57 9.32 7.77
C ASN A 245 -11.04 9.19 7.76
N VAL A 246 -10.31 9.97 6.96
CA VAL A 246 -8.84 9.87 6.89
C VAL A 246 -8.20 10.16 8.24
N LEU A 247 -8.55 11.30 8.85
CA LEU A 247 -7.94 11.70 10.11
C LEU A 247 -8.36 10.79 11.28
N SER A 248 -9.65 10.45 11.37
CA SER A 248 -10.15 9.56 12.43
C SER A 248 -9.55 8.16 12.32
N GLU A 249 -9.55 7.54 11.13
CA GLU A 249 -8.93 6.21 10.93
C GLU A 249 -7.44 6.24 11.28
N THR A 250 -6.74 7.35 11.02
CA THR A 250 -5.33 7.53 11.37
C THR A 250 -5.13 7.57 12.89
N PHE A 251 -5.94 8.34 13.62
CA PHE A 251 -5.83 8.41 15.08
C PHE A 251 -6.22 7.10 15.77
N ASP A 252 -7.26 6.43 15.28
CA ASP A 252 -7.68 5.13 15.80
C ASP A 252 -6.52 4.13 15.64
N TYR A 253 -5.92 4.08 14.45
CA TYR A 253 -4.76 3.22 14.20
C TYR A 253 -3.57 3.58 15.09
N MET A 254 -3.19 4.86 15.18
CA MET A 254 -2.12 5.29 16.08
C MET A 254 -2.37 4.92 17.55
N THR A 255 -3.63 4.96 17.99
CA THR A 255 -4.02 4.55 19.35
C THR A 255 -3.86 3.03 19.52
N THR A 256 -4.27 2.23 18.53
CA THR A 256 -4.02 0.77 18.57
C THR A 256 -2.55 0.42 18.64
N LEU A 257 -1.69 1.15 17.93
CA LEU A 257 -0.24 0.97 17.94
C LEU A 257 0.37 1.30 19.32
N LYS A 258 -0.09 2.38 19.98
CA LYS A 258 0.37 2.75 21.32
C LYS A 258 0.02 1.69 22.38
N ASN A 259 -1.13 1.03 22.22
CA ASN A 259 -1.60 0.03 23.18
C ASN A 259 -0.95 -1.35 23.01
N ASN A 260 -0.21 -1.58 21.92
CA ASN A 260 0.47 -2.85 21.65
C ASN A 260 1.98 -2.70 21.82
N SER A 261 2.50 -2.86 23.04
CA SER A 261 3.90 -2.59 23.37
C SER A 261 4.85 -3.79 23.19
N GLY A 262 4.34 -5.01 23.05
CA GLY A 262 5.17 -6.21 22.93
C GLY A 262 5.68 -6.48 21.51
N VAL A 263 5.07 -5.85 20.50
CA VAL A 263 5.29 -6.15 19.09
C VAL A 263 5.36 -4.85 18.29
N ILE A 264 6.42 -4.71 17.48
CA ILE A 264 6.66 -3.56 16.63
C ILE A 264 6.11 -3.85 15.23
N THR A 265 5.07 -3.11 14.86
CA THR A 265 4.36 -3.25 13.58
C THR A 265 4.43 -1.97 12.73
N ASN A 266 4.91 -0.86 13.30
CA ASN A 266 4.95 0.42 12.62
C ASN A 266 6.12 1.31 13.07
N PHE A 267 6.52 2.24 12.20
CA PHE A 267 7.54 3.24 12.47
C PHE A 267 7.34 4.02 13.77
N ILE A 268 6.09 4.40 14.09
CA ILE A 268 5.86 5.20 15.29
C ILE A 268 6.13 4.44 16.59
N GLN A 269 6.16 3.10 16.57
CA GLN A 269 6.53 2.28 17.71
C GLN A 269 8.05 2.10 17.84
N GLY A 270 8.81 2.43 16.79
CA GLY A 270 10.27 2.36 16.80
C GLY A 270 10.88 3.29 17.86
N SER A 271 12.00 2.86 18.43
CA SER A 271 12.68 3.56 19.53
C SER A 271 13.05 5.01 19.19
N TYR A 272 13.36 5.30 17.93
CA TYR A 272 13.65 6.64 17.45
C TYR A 272 12.42 7.56 17.60
N TRP A 273 11.30 7.22 16.96
CA TRP A 273 10.11 8.07 16.96
C TRP A 273 9.50 8.23 18.37
N GLN A 274 9.53 7.17 19.18
CA GLN A 274 9.11 7.20 20.59
C GLN A 274 9.93 8.18 21.44
N THR A 275 11.21 8.37 21.11
CA THR A 275 12.05 9.37 21.79
C THR A 275 11.74 10.77 21.28
N ARG A 276 11.57 10.94 19.95
CA ARG A 276 11.28 12.24 19.33
C ARG A 276 9.97 12.85 19.79
N ILE A 277 8.90 12.06 19.86
CA ILE A 277 7.56 12.58 20.18
C ILE A 277 7.47 13.18 21.60
N LYS A 278 8.37 12.77 22.51
CA LYS A 278 8.44 13.32 23.88
C LYS A 278 8.88 14.79 23.91
N HIS A 279 9.61 15.26 22.89
CA HIS A 279 10.08 16.65 22.80
C HIS A 279 9.02 17.63 22.28
N HIS A 280 7.86 17.14 21.83
CA HIS A 280 6.82 17.97 21.20
C HIS A 280 5.75 18.49 22.17
N GLU A 281 5.99 18.45 23.48
CA GLU A 281 5.15 19.09 24.52
C GLU A 281 3.64 18.81 24.40
N GLY A 282 3.25 17.61 23.95
CA GLY A 282 1.85 17.21 23.79
C GLY A 282 1.17 17.71 22.50
N ARG A 283 1.90 18.35 21.59
CA ARG A 283 1.40 18.67 20.24
C ARG A 283 1.07 17.41 19.46
N LEU A 284 0.06 17.50 18.61
CA LEU A 284 -0.24 16.44 17.65
C LEU A 284 0.75 16.52 16.47
N VAL A 285 1.71 15.61 16.45
CA VAL A 285 2.75 15.53 15.40
C VAL A 285 2.62 14.23 14.64
N LEU A 286 2.56 14.31 13.32
CA LEU A 286 2.55 13.15 12.43
C LEU A 286 3.91 13.04 11.68
N PRO A 287 4.51 11.85 11.60
CA PRO A 287 5.72 11.64 10.83
C PRO A 287 5.45 11.77 9.32
N LEU A 288 6.46 12.21 8.59
CA LEU A 288 6.53 12.15 7.13
C LEU A 288 7.75 11.33 6.69
N PHE A 289 7.59 10.49 5.68
CA PHE A 289 8.71 9.90 4.97
C PHE A 289 8.95 10.66 3.67
N MET A 290 10.19 11.04 3.43
CA MET A 290 10.65 11.56 2.15
C MET A 290 11.32 10.43 1.37
N PHE A 291 11.03 10.30 0.08
CA PHE A 291 11.74 9.41 -0.82
C PHE A 291 12.38 10.22 -1.96
N PHE A 292 13.59 9.84 -2.37
CA PHE A 292 14.26 10.40 -3.53
C PHE A 292 14.80 9.31 -4.46
N ASP A 293 14.55 9.49 -5.76
CA ASP A 293 15.22 8.75 -6.84
C ASP A 293 15.23 9.59 -8.13
N ASP A 294 16.21 9.31 -8.99
CA ASP A 294 16.29 9.86 -10.33
C ASP A 294 15.81 8.83 -11.37
N TYR A 295 14.78 9.18 -12.15
CA TYR A 295 14.22 8.28 -13.18
C TYR A 295 14.25 8.89 -14.59
N GLU A 296 14.40 8.03 -15.60
CA GLU A 296 14.32 8.44 -17.01
C GLU A 296 12.85 8.51 -17.47
N SER A 297 12.47 9.66 -18.04
CA SER A 297 11.12 9.90 -18.57
C SER A 297 10.99 9.57 -20.07
N GLY A 298 12.13 9.52 -20.78
CA GLY A 298 12.23 9.19 -22.20
C GLY A 298 12.44 7.71 -22.51
N ASN A 299 12.93 7.42 -23.72
CA ASN A 299 13.36 6.08 -24.10
C ASN A 299 14.79 5.86 -23.58
N VAL A 300 14.95 4.92 -22.65
CA VAL A 300 16.23 4.64 -21.96
C VAL A 300 17.31 4.10 -22.91
N LEU A 301 16.91 3.59 -24.08
CA LEU A 301 17.80 2.96 -25.07
C LEU A 301 18.09 3.83 -26.31
N GLY A 302 17.54 5.05 -26.39
CA GLY A 302 17.73 5.93 -27.54
C GLY A 302 19.04 6.74 -27.48
N SER A 303 19.43 7.35 -28.60
CA SER A 303 20.56 8.30 -28.72
C SER A 303 20.46 9.54 -27.81
N HIS A 304 19.32 9.73 -27.15
CA HIS A 304 19.04 10.79 -26.18
C HIS A 304 18.91 10.28 -24.72
N SER A 305 19.37 9.06 -24.43
CA SER A 305 19.36 8.48 -23.08
C SER A 305 20.12 9.38 -22.09
N GLY A 306 19.54 9.63 -20.91
CA GLY A 306 20.12 10.49 -19.86
C GLY A 306 19.79 11.98 -19.99
N ILE A 307 19.28 12.45 -21.14
CA ILE A 307 18.95 13.88 -21.35
C ILE A 307 17.68 14.29 -20.59
N HIS A 308 16.74 13.37 -20.40
CA HIS A 308 15.45 13.62 -19.76
C HIS A 308 15.30 12.89 -18.42
N LYS A 309 16.43 12.63 -17.75
CA LYS A 309 16.47 12.12 -16.37
C LYS A 309 15.96 13.19 -15.41
N LEU A 310 15.00 12.81 -14.57
CA LEU A 310 14.33 13.69 -13.62
C LEU A 310 14.57 13.20 -12.21
N GLY A 311 14.91 14.12 -11.30
CA GLY A 311 14.91 13.88 -9.87
C GLY A 311 13.52 14.16 -9.31
N ALA A 312 12.95 13.17 -8.61
CA ALA A 312 11.67 13.35 -7.93
C ALA A 312 11.81 13.10 -6.43
N VAL A 313 11.20 14.01 -5.67
CA VAL A 313 10.99 13.85 -4.24
C VAL A 313 9.52 13.52 -4.01
N TYR A 314 9.26 12.38 -3.38
CA TYR A 314 7.94 12.01 -2.91
C TYR A 314 7.84 12.09 -1.39
N VAL A 315 6.65 12.35 -0.88
CA VAL A 315 6.33 12.33 0.55
C VAL A 315 5.18 11.36 0.81
N SER A 316 5.29 10.59 1.89
CA SER A 316 4.24 9.69 2.38
C SER A 316 4.10 9.80 3.90
N ILE A 317 2.99 9.27 4.43
CA ILE A 317 2.65 9.37 5.85
C ILE A 317 2.65 7.94 6.44
N PRO A 318 3.68 7.54 7.22
CA PRO A 318 3.83 6.16 7.66
C PRO A 318 2.88 5.75 8.79
N CYS A 319 2.21 6.71 9.43
CA CYS A 319 1.22 6.45 10.48
C CYS A 319 -0.21 6.26 9.94
N LEU A 320 -0.41 6.27 8.61
CA LEU A 320 -1.71 5.89 8.03
C LEU A 320 -1.98 4.39 8.25
N PRO A 321 -3.25 3.97 8.35
CA PRO A 321 -3.60 2.55 8.39
C PRO A 321 -2.98 1.79 7.20
N PRO A 322 -2.56 0.52 7.35
CA PRO A 322 -1.79 -0.21 6.32
C PRO A 322 -2.45 -0.25 4.94
N ASN A 323 -3.78 -0.37 4.89
CA ASN A 323 -4.54 -0.36 3.63
C ASN A 323 -4.56 1.01 2.93
N ARG A 324 -4.25 2.09 3.64
CA ARG A 324 -4.17 3.45 3.10
C ARG A 324 -2.72 3.80 2.75
N SER A 325 -1.75 3.44 3.59
CA SER A 325 -0.32 3.75 3.37
C SER A 325 0.23 3.11 2.10
N THR A 326 -0.27 1.93 1.74
CA THR A 326 0.12 1.21 0.52
C THR A 326 -0.44 1.81 -0.76
N THR A 327 -1.41 2.72 -0.73
CA THR A 327 -2.07 3.24 -1.95
C THR A 327 -1.22 4.31 -2.67
N LEU A 328 -1.00 4.18 -3.98
CA LEU A 328 -0.17 5.13 -4.76
C LEU A 328 -0.71 6.57 -4.80
N SER A 329 -2.02 6.77 -4.60
CA SER A 329 -2.62 8.11 -4.51
C SER A 329 -2.23 8.84 -3.24
N ASN A 330 -1.77 8.11 -2.21
CA ASN A 330 -1.35 8.66 -0.91
C ASN A 330 0.17 8.87 -0.83
N ILE A 331 0.86 8.72 -1.96
CA ILE A 331 2.25 9.12 -2.17
C ILE A 331 2.21 10.45 -2.95
N PHE A 332 2.65 11.53 -2.30
CA PHE A 332 2.54 12.88 -2.81
C PHE A 332 3.84 13.30 -3.48
N LEU A 333 3.76 13.87 -4.68
CA LEU A 333 4.90 14.57 -5.27
C LEU A 333 5.15 15.84 -4.45
N ALA A 334 6.41 16.08 -4.07
CA ALA A 334 6.82 17.26 -3.31
C ALA A 334 7.73 18.19 -4.14
N LEU A 335 8.66 17.61 -4.89
CA LEU A 335 9.61 18.34 -5.73
C LEU A 335 9.92 17.55 -7.01
N LEU A 336 10.01 18.24 -8.15
CA LEU A 336 10.40 17.64 -9.43
C LEU A 336 11.33 18.59 -10.20
N PHE A 337 12.48 18.08 -10.63
CA PHE A 337 13.53 18.84 -11.33
C PHE A 337 14.28 17.96 -12.32
N HIS A 338 15.08 18.57 -13.21
CA HIS A 338 16.00 17.83 -14.07
C HIS A 338 17.23 17.38 -13.28
N SER A 339 17.60 16.10 -13.36
CA SER A 339 18.75 15.59 -12.60
C SER A 339 20.06 16.30 -12.97
N SER A 340 20.20 16.78 -14.21
CA SER A 340 21.32 17.61 -14.65
C SER A 340 21.40 18.96 -13.93
N ASP A 341 20.27 19.52 -13.50
CA ASP A 341 20.23 20.77 -12.75
C ASP A 341 20.77 20.57 -11.32
N ARG A 342 20.51 19.41 -10.70
CA ARG A 342 21.13 19.05 -9.40
C ARG A 342 22.64 18.93 -9.51
N VAL A 343 23.15 18.32 -10.58
CA VAL A 343 24.59 18.22 -10.83
C VAL A 343 25.20 19.61 -11.04
N GLN A 344 24.52 20.50 -11.76
CA GLN A 344 25.03 21.84 -12.07
C GLN A 344 24.96 22.80 -10.88
N PHE A 345 23.84 22.85 -10.17
CA PHE A 345 23.57 23.86 -9.13
C PHE A 345 23.78 23.33 -7.70
N GLY A 346 23.93 22.03 -7.53
CA GLY A 346 24.18 21.38 -6.24
C GLY A 346 22.92 21.15 -5.41
N ASN A 347 23.04 20.27 -4.41
CA ASN A 347 21.93 19.85 -3.56
C ASN A 347 21.30 21.02 -2.78
N ARG A 348 22.11 21.95 -2.28
CA ARG A 348 21.63 23.10 -1.49
C ARG A 348 20.66 23.98 -2.26
N VAL A 349 20.91 24.24 -3.54
CA VAL A 349 20.03 25.08 -4.36
C VAL A 349 18.72 24.37 -4.67
N ILE A 350 18.79 23.08 -5.06
CA ILE A 350 17.62 22.29 -5.44
C ILE A 350 16.71 22.01 -4.23
N PHE A 351 17.26 21.60 -3.10
CA PHE A 351 16.44 21.14 -1.98
C PHE A 351 16.00 22.26 -1.02
N ASN A 352 16.46 23.50 -1.20
CA ASN A 352 16.08 24.61 -0.32
C ASN A 352 14.56 24.76 -0.18
N SER A 353 13.83 24.66 -1.28
CA SER A 353 12.38 24.85 -1.29
C SER A 353 11.64 23.79 -0.45
N ILE A 354 12.11 22.54 -0.49
CA ILE A 354 11.47 21.46 0.27
C ILE A 354 11.92 21.46 1.73
N ILE A 355 13.15 21.88 2.02
CA ILE A 355 13.64 22.12 3.40
C ILE A 355 12.81 23.20 4.08
N ASP A 356 12.55 24.32 3.39
CA ASP A 356 11.68 25.39 3.90
C ASP A 356 10.26 24.89 4.20
N GLU A 357 9.72 24.01 3.33
CA GLU A 357 8.40 23.41 3.52
C GLU A 357 8.37 22.49 4.75
N PHE A 358 9.38 21.62 4.94
CA PHE A 358 9.46 20.78 6.13
C PHE A 358 9.61 21.59 7.42
N ASN A 359 10.46 22.62 7.42
CA ASN A 359 10.63 23.52 8.55
C ASN A 359 9.32 24.26 8.89
N PHE A 360 8.55 24.66 7.87
CA PHE A 360 7.23 25.26 8.08
C PHE A 360 6.25 24.27 8.72
N LEU A 361 6.16 23.05 8.18
CA LEU A 361 5.24 22.02 8.68
C LEU A 361 5.55 21.60 10.12
N MET A 362 6.81 21.60 10.51
CA MET A 362 7.24 21.27 11.87
C MET A 362 6.96 22.41 12.85
N LYS A 363 7.24 23.67 12.46
CA LYS A 363 7.09 24.83 13.35
C LYS A 363 5.66 25.36 13.44
N THR A 364 4.97 25.43 12.30
CA THR A 364 3.65 26.09 12.16
C THR A 364 2.53 25.06 12.08
N GLY A 365 2.77 23.93 11.42
CA GLY A 365 1.75 22.92 11.18
C GLY A 365 0.67 23.35 10.18
N VAL A 366 -0.41 22.59 10.15
CA VAL A 366 -1.57 22.76 9.27
C VAL A 366 -2.83 22.77 10.13
N TYR A 367 -3.64 23.82 10.00
CA TYR A 367 -4.92 23.91 10.68
C TYR A 367 -6.00 23.14 9.93
N ILE A 368 -6.75 22.32 10.66
CA ILE A 368 -7.88 21.55 10.15
C ILE A 368 -9.12 21.97 10.91
N ASP A 369 -10.17 22.31 10.17
CA ASP A 369 -11.51 22.53 10.69
C ASP A 369 -12.46 21.53 10.02
N SER A 370 -12.71 20.44 10.73
CA SER A 370 -13.63 19.39 10.32
C SER A 370 -14.64 19.12 11.43
N LEU A 371 -15.75 18.45 11.10
CA LEU A 371 -16.77 18.07 12.08
C LEU A 371 -16.19 17.23 13.24
N LYS A 372 -15.14 16.43 12.99
CA LYS A 372 -14.54 15.50 13.96
C LYS A 372 -13.31 16.07 14.68
N PHE A 373 -12.67 17.10 14.14
CA PHE A 373 -11.43 17.67 14.68
C PHE A 373 -11.28 19.13 14.29
N LYS A 374 -10.95 19.97 15.28
CA LYS A 374 -10.55 21.37 15.11
C LYS A 374 -9.23 21.59 15.81
N GLY A 375 -8.20 21.97 15.06
CA GLY A 375 -6.88 22.22 15.62
C GLY A 375 -5.76 22.16 14.60
N THR A 376 -4.54 22.32 15.09
CA THR A 376 -3.34 22.30 14.26
C THR A 376 -2.65 20.94 14.37
N ILE A 377 -2.36 20.35 13.21
CA ILE A 377 -1.53 19.16 13.09
C ILE A 377 -0.14 19.59 12.63
N TYR A 378 0.89 19.19 13.37
CA TYR A 378 2.28 19.42 13.00
C TYR A 378 2.83 18.20 12.28
N PHE A 379 3.86 18.40 11.45
CA PHE A 379 4.52 17.30 10.77
C PHE A 379 6.02 17.41 10.89
N GLU A 380 6.68 16.28 11.14
CA GLU A 380 8.13 16.19 11.21
C GLU A 380 8.61 15.15 10.20
N LEU A 381 9.74 15.43 9.54
CA LEU A 381 10.40 14.46 8.69
C LEU A 381 10.90 13.29 9.55
N GLY A 382 10.27 12.13 9.47
CA GLY A 382 10.66 10.95 10.21
C GLY A 382 11.83 10.19 9.57
N LEU A 383 11.85 10.06 8.24
CA LEU A 383 12.86 9.27 7.53
C LEU A 383 13.03 9.72 6.07
N ILE A 384 14.27 9.69 5.58
CA ILE A 384 14.62 9.82 4.17
C ILE A 384 14.92 8.42 3.61
N LEU A 385 14.25 8.08 2.52
CA LEU A 385 14.27 6.79 1.84
C LEU A 385 14.80 6.94 0.41
N GLY A 386 15.38 5.87 -0.11
CA GLY A 386 15.96 5.82 -1.45
C GLY A 386 16.87 4.62 -1.59
N ASP A 387 17.32 4.35 -2.81
CA ASP A 387 18.42 3.42 -3.04
C ASP A 387 19.72 3.99 -2.44
N ASN A 388 20.73 3.14 -2.18
CA ASN A 388 21.94 3.63 -1.51
C ASN A 388 22.65 4.74 -2.30
N LEU A 389 22.69 4.67 -3.64
CA LEU A 389 23.38 5.69 -4.43
C LEU A 389 22.60 7.02 -4.45
N GLY A 390 21.28 6.99 -4.62
CA GLY A 390 20.42 8.16 -4.50
C GLY A 390 20.51 8.79 -3.12
N LEU A 391 20.50 7.98 -2.06
CA LEU A 391 20.71 8.47 -0.69
C LEU A 391 22.10 9.10 -0.54
N HIS A 392 23.18 8.46 -0.98
CA HIS A 392 24.53 9.03 -0.92
C HIS A 392 24.58 10.39 -1.65
N ALA A 393 23.95 10.46 -2.82
CA ALA A 393 23.93 11.65 -3.65
C ALA A 393 23.29 12.85 -2.94
N ILE A 394 22.22 12.65 -2.17
CA ILE A 394 21.51 13.75 -1.48
C ILE A 394 21.97 13.95 -0.03
N THR A 395 22.77 13.05 0.53
CA THR A 395 23.34 13.17 1.89
C THR A 395 24.81 13.56 1.88
N GLY A 396 25.40 13.75 0.70
CA GLY A 396 26.78 14.23 0.55
C GLY A 396 27.85 13.16 0.72
N PHE A 397 27.49 11.87 0.71
CA PHE A 397 28.45 10.77 0.68
C PHE A 397 28.89 10.45 -0.76
N VAL A 398 29.96 9.68 -0.89
CA VAL A 398 30.45 9.24 -2.19
C VAL A 398 29.44 8.31 -2.89
N GLU A 399 29.06 8.66 -4.12
CA GLU A 399 28.14 7.92 -4.97
C GLU A 399 28.83 6.71 -5.64
N SER A 400 29.54 5.88 -4.85
CA SER A 400 30.30 4.73 -5.36
C SER A 400 30.45 3.64 -4.29
N PHE A 401 30.09 2.41 -4.66
CA PHE A 401 30.37 1.22 -3.83
C PHE A 401 31.82 0.75 -3.94
N SER A 402 32.62 1.37 -4.80
CA SER A 402 34.03 1.04 -4.98
C SER A 402 34.97 1.90 -4.14
N SER A 403 34.46 2.93 -3.45
CA SER A 403 35.25 3.79 -2.56
C SER A 403 35.78 3.02 -1.34
N ASN A 404 36.82 3.57 -0.70
CA ASN A 404 37.40 3.00 0.53
C ASN A 404 36.39 2.97 1.68
N PHE A 405 35.52 3.97 1.76
CA PHE A 405 34.47 4.10 2.77
C PHE A 405 33.15 4.32 2.06
N CYS A 406 32.48 3.22 1.71
CA CYS A 406 31.25 3.25 0.91
C CYS A 406 29.97 3.15 1.75
N CYS A 407 30.08 2.93 3.06
CA CYS A 407 28.92 2.89 3.95
C CYS A 407 28.60 4.28 4.53
N ARG A 408 27.33 4.69 4.46
CA ARG A 408 26.82 5.91 5.10
C ARG A 408 26.57 5.74 6.61
N ILE A 409 26.49 4.50 7.09
CA ILE A 409 26.14 4.17 8.48
C ILE A 409 27.39 3.99 9.34
N CYS A 410 28.45 3.40 8.79
CA CYS A 410 29.71 3.15 9.51
C CYS A 410 30.95 3.61 8.73
N THR A 411 32.09 3.60 9.40
CA THR A 411 33.42 3.96 8.87
C THR A 411 34.23 2.72 8.48
N MET A 412 33.60 1.56 8.24
CA MET A 412 34.32 0.35 7.86
C MET A 412 34.98 0.51 6.49
N ASN A 413 36.25 0.14 6.40
CA ASN A 413 36.99 0.15 5.14
C ASN A 413 36.51 -0.99 4.22
N LYS A 414 36.49 -0.72 2.91
CA LYS A 414 36.11 -1.65 1.85
C LYS A 414 36.82 -3.00 1.92
N GLU A 415 38.09 -3.05 2.30
CA GLU A 415 38.82 -4.31 2.41
C GLU A 415 38.25 -5.19 3.53
N ASN A 416 37.83 -4.60 4.65
CA ASN A 416 37.20 -5.31 5.77
C ASN A 416 35.75 -5.71 5.44
N ILE A 417 35.02 -4.87 4.68
CA ILE A 417 33.65 -5.18 4.20
C ILE A 417 33.59 -6.51 3.43
N LYS A 418 34.70 -6.92 2.78
CA LYS A 418 34.76 -8.16 1.98
C LYS A 418 34.64 -9.44 2.80
N THR A 419 34.93 -9.38 4.10
CA THR A 419 34.99 -10.56 4.98
C THR A 419 34.19 -10.39 6.27
N GLN A 420 33.75 -9.18 6.59
CA GLN A 420 32.98 -8.92 7.80
C GLN A 420 31.55 -9.45 7.68
N CYS A 421 31.16 -10.33 8.61
CA CYS A 421 29.83 -10.94 8.64
C CYS A 421 28.84 -10.25 9.60
N TYR A 422 29.33 -9.47 10.56
CA TYR A 422 28.52 -8.84 11.63
C TYR A 422 28.73 -7.32 11.69
N GLU A 423 27.77 -6.59 12.29
CA GLU A 423 27.92 -5.15 12.53
C GLU A 423 29.01 -4.89 13.59
N ASP A 424 29.93 -3.96 13.29
CA ASP A 424 30.86 -3.44 14.28
C ASP A 424 30.34 -2.10 14.81
N LYS A 425 29.75 -2.15 16.01
CA LYS A 425 29.16 -0.98 16.68
C LYS A 425 30.17 0.13 16.97
N SER A 426 31.46 -0.20 17.10
CA SER A 426 32.53 0.78 17.36
C SER A 426 32.84 1.65 16.14
N LEU A 427 32.45 1.20 14.95
CA LEU A 427 32.67 1.90 13.68
C LEU A 427 31.43 2.66 13.20
N LEU A 428 30.33 2.67 13.95
CA LEU A 428 29.16 3.48 13.61
C LEU A 428 29.55 4.96 13.59
N ARG A 429 29.08 5.68 12.56
CA ARG A 429 29.33 7.12 12.45
C ARG A 429 28.56 7.87 13.53
N SER A 430 29.19 8.89 14.12
CA SER A 430 28.55 9.84 15.02
C SER A 430 28.46 11.22 14.39
N THR A 431 27.54 12.05 14.90
CA THR A 431 27.36 13.43 14.45
C THR A 431 28.63 14.26 14.64
N GLU A 432 29.32 14.10 15.77
CA GLU A 432 30.57 14.80 16.09
C GLU A 432 31.67 14.42 15.10
N GLN A 433 31.88 13.12 14.88
CA GLN A 433 32.90 12.63 13.95
C GLN A 433 32.61 13.06 12.51
N TYR A 434 31.32 13.11 12.12
CA TYR A 434 30.90 13.56 10.81
C TYR A 434 31.34 15.00 10.51
N PHE A 435 31.16 15.93 11.44
CA PHE A 435 31.58 17.32 11.23
C PHE A 435 33.10 17.45 11.11
N ILE A 436 33.86 16.70 11.91
CA ILE A 436 35.33 16.63 11.79
C ILE A 436 35.72 16.11 10.40
N ASP A 437 35.06 15.06 9.91
CA ASP A 437 35.35 14.47 8.60
C ASP A 437 34.97 15.38 7.43
N VAL A 438 33.88 16.15 7.55
CA VAL A 438 33.50 17.17 6.57
C VAL A 438 34.58 18.26 6.47
N GLU A 439 35.13 18.69 7.61
CA GLU A 439 36.18 19.72 7.66
C GLU A 439 37.52 19.23 7.12
N ARG A 440 37.84 17.94 7.31
CA ARG A 440 39.04 17.30 6.73
C ARG A 440 39.10 17.40 5.21
N LYS A 441 37.95 17.45 4.53
CA LYS A 441 37.83 17.51 3.06
C LYS A 441 38.62 16.42 2.33
N ASP A 442 38.78 15.26 2.96
CA ASP A 442 39.46 14.11 2.39
C ASP A 442 38.46 13.00 2.07
N LEU A 443 38.00 13.01 0.82
CA LEU A 443 37.05 12.02 0.29
C LEU A 443 37.59 10.59 0.41
N SER A 444 38.91 10.40 0.28
CA SER A 444 39.55 9.08 0.22
C SER A 444 39.60 8.39 1.58
N SER A 445 39.71 9.17 2.66
CA SER A 445 39.76 8.68 4.05
C SER A 445 38.42 8.73 4.79
N THR A 446 37.47 9.55 4.32
CA THR A 446 36.18 9.75 5.02
C THR A 446 34.98 9.19 4.26
N GLY A 447 35.05 9.10 2.93
CA GLY A 447 33.89 8.78 2.08
C GLY A 447 32.85 9.90 1.97
N ILE A 448 33.14 11.09 2.48
CA ILE A 448 32.24 12.26 2.47
C ILE A 448 32.70 13.24 1.38
N LYS A 449 31.79 13.59 0.48
CA LYS A 449 31.99 14.49 -0.66
C LYS A 449 31.62 15.93 -0.31
N GLU A 450 30.53 16.12 0.43
CA GLU A 450 30.06 17.43 0.87
C GLU A 450 29.22 17.31 2.14
N LYS A 451 28.95 18.45 2.78
CA LYS A 451 28.03 18.51 3.92
C LYS A 451 26.62 18.12 3.48
N CYS A 452 25.96 17.29 4.28
CA CYS A 452 24.60 16.85 4.07
C CYS A 452 23.65 18.06 4.08
N VAL A 453 22.87 18.20 3.00
CA VAL A 453 21.94 19.31 2.81
C VAL A 453 20.79 19.29 3.82
N TRP A 454 20.40 18.10 4.30
CA TRP A 454 19.25 17.92 5.19
C TRP A 454 19.50 18.39 6.62
N LEU A 455 20.76 18.70 6.98
CA LEU A 455 21.08 19.32 8.27
C LEU A 455 20.52 20.74 8.41
N ASP A 456 20.03 21.34 7.32
CA ASP A 456 19.31 22.62 7.34
C ASP A 456 17.82 22.45 7.73
N ILE A 457 17.33 21.21 7.89
CA ILE A 457 16.04 20.93 8.54
C ILE A 457 16.24 20.96 10.06
N ASN A 458 15.37 21.70 10.75
CA ASN A 458 15.41 21.82 12.20
C ASN A 458 15.29 20.44 12.87
N ASP A 459 16.15 20.20 13.85
CA ASP A 459 16.22 18.97 14.65
C ASP A 459 16.47 17.68 13.84
N PHE A 460 16.97 17.77 12.60
CA PHE A 460 17.34 16.63 11.77
C PHE A 460 18.66 15.98 12.22
N ASN A 461 18.68 14.64 12.26
CA ASN A 461 19.84 13.81 12.54
C ASN A 461 20.12 12.85 11.37
N LEU A 462 21.30 13.00 10.76
CA LEU A 462 21.73 12.23 9.60
C LEU A 462 21.74 10.71 9.83
N PHE A 463 22.12 10.24 11.00
CA PHE A 463 22.32 8.81 11.29
C PHE A 463 21.09 8.13 11.91
N ASP A 464 20.07 8.92 12.24
CA ASP A 464 18.78 8.42 12.74
C ASP A 464 17.62 8.60 11.76
N GLN A 465 17.73 9.52 10.79
CA GLN A 465 16.64 9.85 9.85
C GLN A 465 16.94 9.50 8.39
N VAL A 466 17.92 8.62 8.13
CA VAL A 466 18.17 8.05 6.79
C VAL A 466 17.99 6.54 6.84
N GLY A 467 17.04 6.03 6.07
CA GLY A 467 16.61 4.63 6.09
C GLY A 467 17.48 3.68 5.27
N VAL A 468 17.06 2.43 5.25
CA VAL A 468 17.61 1.32 4.44
C VAL A 468 16.56 0.81 3.45
N ASP A 469 16.99 0.03 2.44
CA ASP A 469 16.08 -0.46 1.42
C ASP A 469 16.31 -1.94 1.08
N VAL A 470 15.47 -2.80 1.67
CA VAL A 470 15.48 -4.25 1.46
C VAL A 470 15.31 -4.62 -0.01
N MET A 471 14.60 -3.80 -0.80
CA MET A 471 14.39 -4.10 -2.21
C MET A 471 15.72 -4.11 -2.96
N HIS A 472 16.51 -3.05 -2.81
CA HIS A 472 17.79 -2.91 -3.48
C HIS A 472 18.89 -3.76 -2.83
N ASP A 473 18.97 -3.82 -1.51
CA ASP A 473 20.04 -4.53 -0.81
C ASP A 473 19.88 -6.04 -0.89
N MET A 474 18.66 -6.54 -0.68
CA MET A 474 18.37 -7.98 -0.66
C MET A 474 18.05 -8.48 -2.07
N PHE A 475 16.92 -8.10 -2.66
CA PHE A 475 16.42 -8.71 -3.90
C PHE A 475 17.21 -8.30 -5.15
N GLU A 476 17.61 -7.02 -5.25
CA GLU A 476 18.49 -6.59 -6.34
C GLU A 476 19.99 -6.73 -6.01
N GLY A 477 20.31 -7.34 -4.88
CA GLY A 477 21.65 -7.44 -4.35
C GLY A 477 22.00 -8.85 -3.92
N CYS A 478 22.03 -9.08 -2.61
CA CYS A 478 22.46 -10.33 -1.99
C CYS A 478 21.82 -11.56 -2.64
N CYS A 479 20.51 -11.54 -2.87
CA CYS A 479 19.79 -12.62 -3.53
C CYS A 479 20.34 -12.94 -4.93
N LYS A 480 20.66 -11.94 -5.75
CA LYS A 480 21.23 -12.15 -7.09
C LYS A 480 22.58 -12.86 -7.00
N TYR A 481 23.42 -12.47 -6.05
CA TYR A 481 24.75 -13.07 -5.88
C TYR A 481 24.65 -14.51 -5.35
N VAL A 482 23.85 -14.73 -4.30
CA VAL A 482 23.64 -16.04 -3.69
C VAL A 482 23.01 -17.01 -4.69
N MET A 483 21.94 -16.61 -5.38
CA MET A 483 21.28 -17.46 -6.38
C MET A 483 22.18 -17.75 -7.59
N SER A 484 22.95 -16.78 -8.07
CA SER A 484 23.94 -17.03 -9.13
C SER A 484 24.93 -18.11 -8.72
N PHE A 485 25.46 -18.04 -7.50
CA PHE A 485 26.40 -19.04 -6.99
C PHE A 485 25.75 -20.44 -6.89
N ILE A 486 24.59 -20.53 -6.26
CA ILE A 486 23.84 -21.80 -6.09
C ILE A 486 23.56 -22.44 -7.46
N LEU A 487 23.05 -21.67 -8.42
CA LEU A 487 22.72 -22.17 -9.75
C LEU A 487 23.96 -22.67 -10.50
N VAL A 488 25.07 -21.93 -10.47
CA VAL A 488 26.32 -22.38 -11.08
C VAL A 488 26.78 -23.69 -10.45
N TYR A 489 26.77 -23.77 -9.12
CA TYR A 489 27.24 -24.95 -8.40
C TYR A 489 26.40 -26.19 -8.72
N TYR A 490 25.08 -26.12 -8.62
CA TYR A 490 24.22 -27.29 -8.88
C TYR A 490 24.14 -27.70 -10.34
N ILE A 491 24.19 -26.76 -11.28
CA ILE A 491 24.09 -27.06 -12.71
C ILE A 491 25.43 -27.56 -13.28
N LYS A 492 26.55 -26.93 -12.88
CA LYS A 492 27.86 -27.22 -13.49
C LYS A 492 28.72 -28.19 -12.68
N GLU A 493 28.78 -28.00 -11.36
CA GLU A 493 29.69 -28.77 -10.50
C GLU A 493 29.04 -30.10 -10.10
N LEU A 494 27.90 -30.06 -9.41
CA LEU A 494 27.18 -31.28 -8.99
C LEU A 494 26.32 -31.91 -10.10
N LYS A 495 25.95 -31.11 -11.11
CA LYS A 495 25.11 -31.54 -12.25
C LYS A 495 23.81 -32.22 -11.82
N LEU A 496 23.16 -31.70 -10.79
CA LEU A 496 21.91 -32.24 -10.24
C LEU A 496 20.72 -32.06 -11.18
N PHE A 497 20.72 -30.95 -11.93
CA PHE A 497 19.71 -30.63 -12.94
C PHE A 497 20.31 -29.69 -14.00
N SER A 498 19.64 -29.54 -15.14
CA SER A 498 20.04 -28.60 -16.20
C SER A 498 19.28 -27.27 -16.09
N LEU A 499 19.83 -26.20 -16.68
CA LEU A 499 19.13 -24.91 -16.75
C LEU A 499 17.79 -25.03 -17.51
N GLU A 500 17.74 -25.88 -18.53
CA GLU A 500 16.53 -26.17 -19.30
C GLU A 500 15.43 -26.74 -18.40
N VAL A 501 15.75 -27.76 -17.60
CA VAL A 501 14.80 -28.34 -16.64
C VAL A 501 14.25 -27.28 -15.67
N LEU A 502 15.11 -26.41 -15.14
CA LEU A 502 14.66 -25.32 -14.25
C LEU A 502 13.73 -24.34 -14.99
N ASN A 503 14.08 -23.94 -16.21
CA ASN A 503 13.26 -23.02 -17.01
C ASN A 503 11.91 -23.63 -17.40
N ASP A 504 11.89 -24.91 -17.77
CA ASP A 504 10.67 -25.65 -18.08
C ASP A 504 9.75 -25.69 -16.86
N ARG A 505 10.31 -26.03 -15.68
CA ARG A 505 9.57 -26.00 -14.42
C ARG A 505 9.04 -24.61 -14.11
N ILE A 506 9.85 -23.55 -14.22
CA ILE A 506 9.39 -22.16 -14.04
C ILE A 506 8.21 -21.83 -14.97
N SER A 507 8.29 -22.23 -16.24
CA SER A 507 7.26 -21.91 -17.24
C SER A 507 5.91 -22.59 -16.98
N CYS A 508 5.96 -23.82 -16.43
CA CYS A 508 4.78 -24.64 -16.18
C CYS A 508 4.25 -24.51 -14.74
N TYR A 509 4.96 -23.82 -13.85
CA TYR A 509 4.62 -23.75 -12.43
C TYR A 509 3.44 -22.81 -12.15
N ASP A 510 2.52 -23.26 -11.28
CA ASP A 510 1.46 -22.41 -10.76
C ASP A 510 1.95 -21.62 -9.54
N PHE A 511 2.31 -20.36 -9.77
CA PHE A 511 2.66 -19.39 -8.73
C PHE A 511 1.43 -18.81 -7.99
N GLY A 512 0.23 -19.32 -8.25
CA GLY A 512 -0.99 -18.95 -7.53
C GLY A 512 -1.42 -17.49 -7.79
N PRO A 513 -1.61 -16.66 -6.74
CA PRO A 513 -2.05 -15.26 -6.87
C PRO A 513 -0.93 -14.29 -7.28
N GLU A 514 0.31 -14.75 -7.48
CA GLU A 514 1.44 -13.88 -7.80
C GLU A 514 1.36 -13.34 -9.25
N SER A 515 1.49 -12.01 -9.40
CA SER A 515 1.42 -11.34 -10.69
C SER A 515 2.76 -11.20 -11.41
N ASN A 516 3.87 -11.15 -10.66
CA ASN A 516 5.23 -10.90 -11.19
C ASN A 516 6.03 -12.22 -11.28
N LYS A 517 5.55 -13.14 -12.11
CA LYS A 517 6.13 -14.49 -12.22
C LYS A 517 7.59 -14.43 -12.70
N PRO A 518 8.50 -15.26 -12.14
CA PRO A 518 9.90 -15.31 -12.59
C PRO A 518 10.02 -15.57 -14.10
N CYS A 519 10.92 -14.84 -14.76
CA CYS A 519 11.22 -15.08 -16.17
C CYS A 519 12.25 -16.20 -16.37
N THR A 520 12.38 -16.67 -17.60
CA THR A 520 13.40 -17.66 -17.98
C THR A 520 14.82 -17.15 -17.70
N LEU A 521 15.63 -18.01 -17.10
CA LEU A 521 17.00 -17.73 -16.73
C LEU A 521 17.98 -18.07 -17.88
N SER A 522 19.14 -17.41 -17.89
CA SER A 522 20.20 -17.64 -18.87
C SER A 522 21.56 -17.82 -18.18
N MET A 523 22.31 -18.84 -18.59
CA MET A 523 23.65 -19.10 -18.07
C MET A 523 24.63 -17.96 -18.34
N GLU A 524 24.49 -17.24 -19.45
CA GLU A 524 25.33 -16.08 -19.78
C GLU A 524 25.29 -15.05 -18.65
N HIS A 525 24.08 -14.73 -18.16
CA HIS A 525 23.89 -13.77 -17.09
C HIS A 525 24.22 -14.34 -15.71
N ILE A 526 23.85 -15.61 -15.46
CA ILE A 526 24.13 -16.29 -14.20
C ILE A 526 25.64 -16.34 -13.93
N ASN A 527 26.45 -16.70 -14.95
CA ASN A 527 27.91 -16.83 -14.83
C ASN A 527 28.61 -15.51 -14.46
N VAL A 528 28.02 -14.37 -14.81
CA VAL A 528 28.55 -13.04 -14.44
C VAL A 528 27.90 -12.47 -13.17
N GLY A 529 27.22 -13.31 -12.38
CA GLY A 529 26.60 -12.91 -11.12
C GLY A 529 25.33 -12.08 -11.28
N LYS A 530 24.65 -12.17 -12.44
CA LYS A 530 23.46 -11.38 -12.77
C LYS A 530 22.27 -12.28 -13.07
N VAL A 531 21.48 -12.59 -12.05
CA VAL A 531 20.15 -13.17 -12.27
C VAL A 531 19.20 -12.05 -12.74
N ARG A 532 18.84 -12.03 -14.04
CA ARG A 532 17.97 -11.01 -14.64
C ARG A 532 16.52 -11.20 -14.22
N GLN A 533 16.21 -10.74 -13.01
CA GLN A 533 14.86 -10.63 -12.47
C GLN A 533 14.69 -9.24 -11.86
N SER A 534 13.49 -8.67 -11.92
CA SER A 534 13.08 -7.56 -11.06
C SER A 534 13.05 -8.00 -9.59
N ALA A 535 13.02 -7.06 -8.66
CA ALA A 535 12.96 -7.39 -7.24
C ALA A 535 11.76 -8.29 -6.88
N SER A 536 10.58 -8.03 -7.46
CA SER A 536 9.38 -8.85 -7.21
C SER A 536 9.50 -10.25 -7.81
N GLU A 537 10.01 -10.38 -9.03
CA GLU A 537 10.25 -11.69 -9.66
C GLU A 537 11.30 -12.49 -8.90
N MET A 538 12.35 -11.83 -8.40
CA MET A 538 13.40 -12.46 -7.58
C MET A 538 12.83 -12.99 -6.25
N LEU A 539 11.98 -12.21 -5.57
CA LEU A 539 11.30 -12.66 -4.34
C LEU A 539 10.47 -13.93 -4.60
N ILE A 540 9.69 -13.94 -5.69
CA ILE A 540 8.85 -15.09 -6.04
C ILE A 540 9.72 -16.29 -6.43
N LEU A 541 10.79 -16.09 -7.21
CA LEU A 541 11.73 -17.15 -7.56
C LEU A 541 12.30 -17.79 -6.30
N ILE A 542 12.83 -17.00 -5.38
CA ILE A 542 13.42 -17.51 -4.14
C ILE A 542 12.38 -18.23 -3.29
N ARG A 543 11.18 -17.68 -3.14
CA ARG A 543 10.11 -18.27 -2.33
C ARG A 543 9.69 -19.65 -2.82
N HIS A 544 9.73 -19.88 -4.14
CA HIS A 544 9.30 -21.15 -4.75
C HIS A 544 10.46 -22.03 -5.26
N PHE A 545 11.72 -21.58 -5.15
CA PHE A 545 12.87 -22.28 -5.73
C PHE A 545 12.99 -23.72 -5.21
N ALA A 546 12.77 -23.92 -3.91
CA ALA A 546 12.82 -25.25 -3.30
C ALA A 546 11.71 -26.18 -3.81
N LEU A 547 10.53 -25.67 -4.12
CA LEU A 547 9.46 -26.46 -4.76
C LEU A 547 9.74 -26.72 -6.24
N LEU A 548 10.57 -25.88 -6.88
CA LEU A 548 10.94 -26.04 -8.28
C LEU A 548 12.06 -27.06 -8.49
N ILE A 549 13.05 -27.17 -7.59
CA ILE A 549 14.21 -28.07 -7.80
C ILE A 549 14.66 -28.84 -6.56
N GLY A 550 13.99 -28.70 -5.43
CA GLY A 550 14.42 -29.31 -4.16
C GLY A 550 14.44 -30.83 -4.20
N ASP A 551 13.62 -31.46 -5.05
CA ASP A 551 13.64 -32.90 -5.32
C ASP A 551 14.94 -33.39 -5.96
N PHE A 552 15.70 -32.52 -6.65
CA PHE A 552 17.02 -32.85 -7.17
C PHE A 552 18.15 -32.66 -6.14
N VAL A 553 17.89 -31.97 -5.03
CA VAL A 553 18.90 -31.63 -4.02
C VAL A 553 18.85 -32.64 -2.88
N PRO A 554 19.94 -33.38 -2.59
CA PRO A 554 19.97 -34.32 -1.47
C PRO A 554 19.76 -33.64 -0.12
N LEU A 555 19.14 -34.36 0.82
CA LEU A 555 19.05 -33.92 2.21
C LEU A 555 20.45 -33.72 2.81
N GLY A 556 20.64 -32.61 3.52
CA GLY A 556 21.91 -32.25 4.14
C GLY A 556 22.97 -31.72 3.18
N GLU A 557 22.62 -31.37 1.94
CA GLU A 557 23.55 -30.71 1.03
C GLU A 557 23.95 -29.33 1.59
N PRO A 558 25.25 -29.05 1.84
CA PRO A 558 25.64 -27.86 2.62
C PRO A 558 25.42 -26.50 1.94
N ILE A 559 25.35 -26.42 0.61
CA ILE A 559 25.01 -25.17 -0.09
C ILE A 559 23.50 -24.90 -0.05
N TRP A 560 22.68 -25.92 0.18
CA TRP A 560 21.25 -25.76 0.40
C TRP A 560 21.00 -25.00 1.70
N ASP A 561 21.82 -25.21 2.73
CA ASP A 561 21.75 -24.44 3.98
C ASP A 561 21.95 -22.94 3.75
N LEU A 562 22.78 -22.53 2.77
CA LEU A 562 22.91 -21.13 2.40
C LEU A 562 21.59 -20.58 1.82
N TYR A 563 20.91 -21.34 0.97
CA TYR A 563 19.59 -20.98 0.44
C TYR A 563 18.55 -20.87 1.56
N LEU A 564 18.49 -21.87 2.44
CA LEU A 564 17.53 -21.90 3.56
C LEU A 564 17.80 -20.76 4.57
N THR A 565 19.06 -20.48 4.88
CA THR A 565 19.43 -19.35 5.75
C THR A 565 19.03 -18.02 5.10
N MET A 566 19.27 -17.86 3.80
CA MET A 566 18.80 -16.69 3.04
C MET A 566 17.26 -16.57 3.08
N ARG A 567 16.51 -17.68 3.00
CA ARG A 567 15.04 -17.69 3.15
C ARG A 567 14.61 -17.17 4.52
N LYS A 568 15.25 -17.64 5.59
CA LYS A 568 14.98 -17.20 6.98
C LYS A 568 15.25 -15.70 7.15
N VAL A 569 16.36 -15.18 6.61
CA VAL A 569 16.65 -13.72 6.59
C VAL A 569 15.54 -12.93 5.89
N ILE A 570 15.12 -13.37 4.70
CA ILE A 570 14.07 -12.71 3.92
C ILE A 570 12.75 -12.68 4.69
N ASP A 571 12.37 -13.79 5.34
CA ASP A 571 11.11 -13.85 6.06
C ASP A 571 11.09 -12.85 7.24
N ILE A 572 12.17 -12.73 8.03
CA ILE A 572 12.20 -11.72 9.10
C ILE A 572 12.17 -10.30 8.52
N MET A 573 12.94 -10.02 7.45
CA MET A 573 12.97 -8.69 6.82
C MET A 573 11.63 -8.28 6.19
N LEU A 574 10.84 -9.25 5.71
CA LEU A 574 9.53 -9.02 5.10
C LEU A 574 8.36 -9.09 6.08
N SER A 575 8.59 -9.52 7.33
CA SER A 575 7.54 -9.52 8.33
C SER A 575 7.04 -8.10 8.61
N THR A 576 5.72 -7.98 8.73
CA THR A 576 5.05 -6.73 9.10
C THR A 576 4.95 -6.53 10.62
N SER A 577 5.45 -7.49 11.39
CA SER A 577 5.28 -7.57 12.84
C SER A 577 6.50 -8.26 13.46
N LEU A 578 7.23 -7.55 14.33
CA LEU A 578 8.51 -8.00 14.85
C LEU A 578 8.63 -7.77 16.37
N GLU A 579 9.20 -8.76 17.05
CA GLU A 579 9.64 -8.68 18.44
C GLU A 579 11.17 -8.46 18.52
N GLU A 580 11.67 -8.08 19.70
CA GLU A 580 13.12 -7.88 19.93
C GLU A 580 13.94 -9.16 19.68
N SER A 581 13.34 -10.33 19.96
CA SER A 581 13.93 -11.64 19.68
C SER A 581 14.17 -11.82 18.17
N ASN A 582 13.28 -11.33 17.30
CA ASN A 582 13.44 -11.39 15.86
C ASN A 582 14.61 -10.53 15.38
N CYS A 583 14.83 -9.35 15.97
CA CYS A 583 15.98 -8.50 15.65
C CYS A 583 17.31 -9.23 15.95
N THR A 584 17.38 -9.91 17.10
CA THR A 584 18.56 -10.68 17.50
C THR A 584 18.77 -11.89 16.60
N LEU A 585 17.70 -12.61 16.26
CA LEU A 585 17.75 -13.73 15.32
C LEU A 585 18.20 -13.29 13.93
N LEU A 586 17.72 -12.14 13.44
CA LEU A 586 18.14 -11.60 12.15
C LEU A 586 19.64 -11.29 12.12
N GLU A 587 20.20 -10.76 13.20
CA GLU A 587 21.63 -10.49 13.33
C GLU A 587 22.46 -11.77 13.19
N THR A 588 22.04 -12.84 13.87
CA THR A 588 22.65 -14.17 13.76
C THR A 588 22.53 -14.72 12.34
N LEU A 589 21.32 -14.73 11.76
CA LEU A 589 21.07 -15.31 10.44
C LEU A 589 21.79 -14.57 9.31
N ILE A 590 21.94 -13.23 9.39
CA ILE A 590 22.73 -12.47 8.43
C ILE A 590 24.21 -12.84 8.53
N GLY A 591 24.74 -12.95 9.76
CA GLY A 591 26.10 -13.39 9.98
C GLY A 591 26.36 -14.80 9.46
N GLU A 592 25.44 -15.73 9.71
CA GLU A 592 25.48 -17.10 9.19
C GLU A 592 25.42 -17.14 7.66
N MET A 593 24.48 -16.44 7.04
CA MET A 593 24.35 -16.35 5.58
C MET A 593 25.65 -15.82 4.95
N ASN A 594 26.22 -14.75 5.51
CA ASN A 594 27.49 -14.17 5.06
C ASN A 594 28.65 -15.17 5.18
N ASN A 595 28.75 -15.86 6.32
CA ASN A 595 29.76 -16.88 6.57
C ASN A 595 29.63 -18.06 5.60
N LEU A 596 28.42 -18.59 5.39
CA LEU A 596 28.15 -19.69 4.45
C LEU A 596 28.53 -19.26 3.02
N TYR A 597 28.14 -18.05 2.60
CA TYR A 597 28.50 -17.53 1.29
C TYR A 597 30.02 -17.44 1.11
N LEU A 598 30.76 -16.86 2.06
CA LEU A 598 32.22 -16.81 2.02
C LEU A 598 32.85 -18.21 1.96
N LYS A 599 32.37 -19.11 2.83
CA LYS A 599 32.88 -20.48 2.98
C LYS A 599 32.74 -21.27 1.69
N TYR A 600 31.59 -21.23 1.03
CA TYR A 600 31.30 -22.08 -0.13
C TYR A 600 31.64 -21.42 -1.46
N SER A 601 31.39 -20.11 -1.63
CA SER A 601 31.69 -19.41 -2.88
C SER A 601 33.18 -19.11 -3.07
N LYS A 602 33.99 -19.19 -2.00
CA LYS A 602 35.40 -18.79 -1.96
C LYS A 602 35.64 -17.38 -2.53
N SER A 603 34.60 -16.54 -2.47
CA SER A 603 34.56 -15.20 -3.03
C SER A 603 34.36 -14.18 -1.92
N ASN A 604 34.63 -12.91 -2.23
CA ASN A 604 34.44 -11.80 -1.29
C ASN A 604 32.98 -11.33 -1.24
N LEU A 605 32.55 -10.87 -0.06
CA LEU A 605 31.28 -10.18 0.09
C LEU A 605 31.25 -8.88 -0.73
N LYS A 606 30.10 -8.61 -1.32
CA LYS A 606 29.81 -7.32 -1.96
C LYS A 606 29.25 -6.33 -0.93
N PRO A 607 29.35 -5.01 -1.15
CA PRO A 607 28.90 -4.00 -0.17
C PRO A 607 27.46 -4.16 0.33
N LYS A 608 26.56 -4.70 -0.50
CA LYS A 608 25.17 -4.97 -0.09
C LYS A 608 25.05 -5.98 1.06
N PHE A 609 25.92 -6.99 1.14
CA PHE A 609 25.95 -7.92 2.28
C PHE A 609 26.33 -7.21 3.57
N HIS A 610 27.23 -6.22 3.49
CA HIS A 610 27.57 -5.38 4.64
C HIS A 610 26.43 -4.45 5.03
N PHE A 611 25.69 -3.88 4.08
CA PHE A 611 24.52 -3.05 4.43
C PHE A 611 23.47 -3.85 5.22
N LEU A 612 23.29 -5.15 4.91
CA LEU A 612 22.40 -6.02 5.67
C LEU A 612 22.78 -6.14 7.15
N THR A 613 24.06 -6.06 7.52
CA THR A 613 24.47 -6.18 8.94
C THR A 613 23.89 -5.06 9.81
N HIS A 614 23.52 -3.92 9.22
CA HIS A 614 22.87 -2.80 9.91
C HIS A 614 21.35 -2.96 10.04
N TYR A 615 20.71 -3.93 9.38
CA TYR A 615 19.25 -4.06 9.41
C TYR A 615 18.68 -4.37 10.79
N PRO A 616 19.29 -5.25 11.62
CA PRO A 616 18.85 -5.46 12.99
C PRO A 616 18.78 -4.18 13.82
N SER A 617 19.77 -3.28 13.71
CA SER A 617 19.78 -2.01 14.44
C SER A 617 18.75 -1.04 13.85
N MET A 618 18.55 -1.02 12.53
CA MET A 618 17.54 -0.20 11.87
C MET A 618 16.10 -0.64 12.20
N ILE A 619 15.81 -1.94 12.28
CA ILE A 619 14.49 -2.44 12.69
C ILE A 619 14.14 -1.98 14.11
N ARG A 620 15.09 -2.03 15.04
CA ARG A 620 14.88 -1.53 16.42
C ARG A 620 14.59 -0.02 16.44
N LYS A 621 15.23 0.74 15.56
CA LYS A 621 15.05 2.21 15.46
C LYS A 621 13.72 2.58 14.80
N HIS A 622 13.40 1.95 13.68
CA HIS A 622 12.38 2.41 12.72
C HIS A 622 11.22 1.44 12.52
N GLY A 623 11.22 0.29 13.18
CA GLY A 623 10.23 -0.77 12.99
C GLY A 623 10.44 -1.59 11.71
N PRO A 624 9.42 -2.33 11.24
CA PRO A 624 9.54 -3.25 10.12
C PRO A 624 10.03 -2.59 8.82
N VAL A 625 11.17 -3.05 8.31
CA VAL A 625 11.84 -2.49 7.11
C VAL A 625 11.07 -2.71 5.82
N VAL A 626 10.14 -3.68 5.78
CA VAL A 626 9.23 -3.88 4.65
C VAL A 626 8.34 -2.66 4.39
N HIS A 627 8.13 -1.79 5.39
CA HIS A 627 7.40 -0.54 5.22
C HIS A 627 8.29 0.62 4.72
N LEU A 628 9.61 0.41 4.63
CA LEU A 628 10.60 1.42 4.26
C LEU A 628 11.12 1.25 2.81
N TRP A 629 10.85 0.11 2.18
CA TRP A 629 11.39 -0.23 0.87
C TRP A 629 10.88 0.65 -0.29
N SER A 630 11.65 0.69 -1.38
CA SER A 630 11.40 1.63 -2.48
C SER A 630 10.30 1.22 -3.47
N MET A 631 9.75 0.01 -3.36
CA MET A 631 8.89 -0.60 -4.40
C MET A 631 7.66 0.24 -4.76
N ARG A 632 7.00 0.87 -3.78
CA ARG A 632 5.81 1.70 -4.04
C ARG A 632 6.16 3.04 -4.67
N PHE A 633 7.32 3.61 -4.32
CA PHE A 633 7.81 4.85 -4.93
C PHE A 633 8.25 4.63 -6.37
N GLU A 634 8.88 3.48 -6.67
CA GLU A 634 9.19 3.10 -8.05
C GLU A 634 7.93 2.90 -8.91
N ALA A 635 6.90 2.25 -8.34
CA ALA A 635 5.60 2.14 -8.99
C ALA A 635 4.97 3.52 -9.25
N LYS A 636 5.21 4.53 -8.39
CA LYS A 636 4.76 5.91 -8.61
C LYS A 636 5.45 6.54 -9.83
N HIS A 637 6.74 6.27 -10.09
CA HIS A 637 7.42 6.76 -11.31
C HIS A 637 6.75 6.26 -12.59
N ARG A 638 6.17 5.04 -12.60
CA ARG A 638 5.47 4.51 -13.78
C ARG A 638 4.35 5.45 -14.25
N VAL A 639 3.65 6.09 -13.32
CA VAL A 639 2.58 7.05 -13.64
C VAL A 639 3.14 8.26 -14.39
N SER A 640 4.28 8.79 -13.93
CA SER A 640 5.00 9.87 -14.62
C SER A 640 5.50 9.42 -16.00
N LYS A 641 6.07 8.22 -16.11
CA LYS A 641 6.59 7.68 -17.38
C LYS A 641 5.48 7.51 -18.42
N ILE A 642 4.30 7.01 -18.03
CA ILE A 642 3.12 6.90 -18.91
C ILE A 642 2.68 8.30 -19.37
N SER A 643 2.56 9.24 -18.41
CA SER A 643 2.12 10.62 -18.69
C SER A 643 3.10 11.39 -19.59
N ALA A 644 4.40 11.16 -19.41
CA ALA A 644 5.42 11.72 -20.28
C ALA A 644 5.25 11.18 -21.70
N ARG A 645 5.11 9.87 -21.87
CA ARG A 645 4.95 9.23 -23.19
C ARG A 645 3.69 9.71 -23.89
N SER A 646 2.56 9.82 -23.20
CA SER A 646 1.28 10.24 -23.79
C SER A 646 1.22 11.72 -24.17
N SER A 647 1.87 12.61 -23.40
CA SER A 647 1.79 14.05 -23.62
C SER A 647 2.47 14.51 -24.91
N PHE A 648 3.50 13.80 -25.40
CA PHE A 648 4.42 14.17 -26.48
C PHE A 648 5.09 15.57 -26.36
N ASN A 649 4.69 16.40 -25.40
CA ASN A 649 5.29 17.68 -25.09
C ASN A 649 6.52 17.51 -24.18
N ARG A 650 7.66 18.04 -24.62
CA ARG A 650 8.95 17.98 -23.91
C ARG A 650 9.51 19.36 -23.54
N ARG A 651 8.78 20.45 -23.81
CA ARG A 651 9.28 21.82 -23.60
C ARG A 651 9.57 22.12 -22.12
N ASN A 652 8.63 21.77 -21.24
CA ASN A 652 8.82 21.78 -19.79
C ASN A 652 8.16 20.51 -19.24
N ILE A 653 8.93 19.42 -19.25
CA ILE A 653 8.43 18.11 -18.83
C ILE A 653 8.15 18.08 -17.32
N CYS A 654 8.97 18.76 -16.51
CA CYS A 654 8.76 18.88 -15.07
C CYS A 654 7.39 19.50 -14.76
N LEU A 655 7.07 20.67 -15.34
CA LEU A 655 5.78 21.33 -15.14
C LEU A 655 4.62 20.45 -15.61
N THR A 656 4.76 19.83 -16.79
CA THR A 656 3.73 18.95 -17.36
C THR A 656 3.40 17.78 -16.43
N LEU A 657 4.42 17.13 -15.87
CA LEU A 657 4.25 16.01 -14.95
C LEU A 657 3.76 16.45 -13.57
N ALA A 658 4.25 17.58 -13.06
CA ALA A 658 3.80 18.14 -11.79
C ALA A 658 2.31 18.49 -11.83
N ILE A 659 1.84 19.16 -12.89
CA ILE A 659 0.41 19.42 -13.13
C ILE A 659 -0.36 18.09 -13.18
N LYS A 660 0.16 17.07 -13.86
CA LYS A 660 -0.52 15.77 -13.97
C LYS A 660 -0.69 15.07 -12.62
N HIS A 661 0.33 15.08 -11.76
CA HIS A 661 0.22 14.57 -10.39
C HIS A 661 -0.84 15.32 -9.59
N GLN A 662 -0.89 16.65 -9.69
CA GLN A 662 -1.88 17.46 -8.99
C GLN A 662 -3.30 17.25 -9.52
N LEU A 663 -3.48 16.96 -10.80
CA LEU A 663 -4.78 16.60 -11.37
C LEU A 663 -5.26 15.21 -10.92
N GLN A 664 -4.34 14.29 -10.63
CA GLN A 664 -4.69 13.01 -10.02
C GLN A 664 -5.17 13.17 -8.58
N LEU A 665 -4.50 14.03 -7.79
CA LEU A 665 -4.96 14.40 -6.45
C LEU A 665 -6.29 15.16 -6.50
N ASN A 666 -6.47 16.04 -7.48
CA ASN A 666 -7.73 16.75 -7.70
C ASN A 666 -8.93 15.83 -7.87
N LYS A 667 -8.77 14.70 -8.58
CA LYS A 667 -9.82 13.67 -8.64
C LYS A 667 -10.14 13.14 -7.24
N LEU A 668 -9.13 12.78 -6.45
CA LEU A 668 -9.32 12.25 -5.10
C LEU A 668 -10.04 13.27 -4.21
N PHE A 669 -9.60 14.52 -4.22
CA PHE A 669 -10.16 15.59 -3.40
C PHE A 669 -11.59 15.94 -3.81
N ASN A 670 -11.91 15.95 -5.11
CA ASN A 670 -13.28 16.14 -5.60
C ASN A 670 -14.25 15.02 -5.19
N HIS A 671 -13.76 13.80 -4.94
CA HIS A 671 -14.62 12.73 -4.45
C HIS A 671 -14.94 12.87 -2.95
N GLY A 672 -14.14 13.63 -2.19
CA GLY A 672 -14.32 13.90 -0.76
C GLY A 672 -14.04 12.71 0.17
N LYS A 673 -13.83 11.51 -0.39
CA LYS A 673 -13.56 10.27 0.34
C LYS A 673 -12.52 9.43 -0.41
N LEU A 674 -11.75 8.66 0.35
CA LEU A 674 -10.85 7.65 -0.23
C LEU A 674 -11.67 6.49 -0.85
N CYS A 675 -11.04 5.73 -1.76
CA CYS A 675 -11.69 4.59 -2.43
C CYS A 675 -12.35 3.61 -1.45
N SER A 676 -13.41 2.94 -1.94
CA SER A 676 -14.08 1.86 -1.23
C SER A 676 -13.08 0.81 -0.78
N THR A 677 -13.22 0.35 0.47
CA THR A 677 -12.40 -0.73 1.03
C THR A 677 -12.78 -2.09 0.48
N VAL A 678 -13.91 -2.22 -0.21
CA VAL A 678 -14.40 -3.48 -0.78
C VAL A 678 -14.84 -3.23 -2.23
N ASN A 679 -14.22 -3.97 -3.16
CA ASN A 679 -14.67 -4.11 -4.54
C ASN A 679 -15.11 -5.56 -4.76
N ILE A 680 -16.09 -5.79 -5.62
CA ILE A 680 -16.67 -7.12 -5.84
C ILE A 680 -16.74 -7.46 -7.32
N GLY A 681 -16.64 -8.75 -7.60
CA GLY A 681 -16.92 -9.30 -8.91
C GLY A 681 -18.40 -9.47 -9.21
N PRO A 682 -18.72 -9.96 -10.41
CA PRO A 682 -20.09 -10.26 -10.80
C PRO A 682 -20.81 -11.18 -9.80
N THR A 683 -22.08 -10.87 -9.57
CA THR A 683 -22.97 -11.63 -8.69
C THR A 683 -23.41 -12.94 -9.36
N LYS A 684 -23.46 -14.02 -8.58
CA LYS A 684 -23.98 -15.33 -9.00
C LYS A 684 -25.30 -15.64 -8.32
N PHE A 685 -26.15 -16.39 -9.02
CA PHE A 685 -27.36 -16.93 -8.45
C PHE A 685 -27.04 -17.86 -7.27
N ILE A 686 -27.84 -17.75 -6.22
CA ILE A 686 -27.82 -18.62 -5.06
C ILE A 686 -29.23 -19.14 -4.83
N ASN A 687 -29.36 -20.45 -4.61
CA ASN A 687 -30.65 -21.05 -4.31
C ASN A 687 -31.21 -20.44 -3.00
N PRO A 688 -32.46 -19.95 -2.96
CA PRO A 688 -33.08 -19.40 -1.75
C PRO A 688 -33.00 -20.31 -0.52
N SER A 689 -33.09 -21.63 -0.67
CA SER A 689 -32.97 -22.57 0.46
C SER A 689 -31.56 -22.55 1.05
N LYS A 690 -30.52 -22.59 0.21
CA LYS A 690 -29.12 -22.47 0.64
C LYS A 690 -28.85 -21.10 1.27
N LEU A 691 -29.43 -20.03 0.74
CA LEU A 691 -29.32 -18.69 1.32
C LEU A 691 -29.88 -18.63 2.73
N ARG A 692 -31.10 -19.17 2.95
CA ARG A 692 -31.71 -19.26 4.29
C ARG A 692 -30.88 -20.12 5.24
N GLN A 693 -30.36 -21.25 4.77
CA GLN A 693 -29.49 -22.11 5.58
C GLN A 693 -28.26 -21.34 6.08
N ILE A 694 -27.56 -20.62 5.19
CA ILE A 694 -26.39 -19.81 5.56
C ILE A 694 -26.77 -18.71 6.57
N GLN A 695 -27.91 -18.03 6.34
CA GLN A 695 -28.39 -16.99 7.25
C GLN A 695 -28.68 -17.53 8.64
N VAL A 696 -29.27 -18.73 8.76
CA VAL A 696 -29.54 -19.39 10.05
C VAL A 696 -28.25 -19.86 10.70
N GLU A 697 -27.38 -20.55 9.97
CA GLU A 697 -26.11 -21.08 10.50
C GLU A 697 -25.19 -19.98 11.02
N LEU A 698 -25.13 -18.85 10.31
CA LEU A 698 -24.35 -17.68 10.69
C LEU A 698 -25.14 -16.68 11.53
N ASN A 699 -26.41 -16.92 11.83
CA ASN A 699 -27.30 -16.01 12.56
C ASN A 699 -27.22 -14.55 12.04
N LEU A 700 -27.34 -14.41 10.72
CA LEU A 700 -27.31 -13.14 9.98
C LEU A 700 -28.69 -12.47 10.00
N ARG A 701 -28.73 -11.14 10.05
CA ARG A 701 -29.98 -10.35 9.96
C ARG A 701 -30.52 -10.41 8.53
N THR A 702 -31.80 -10.76 8.39
CA THR A 702 -32.47 -10.92 7.09
C THR A 702 -32.66 -9.63 6.30
N GLU A 703 -32.61 -8.47 6.98
CA GLU A 703 -32.71 -7.13 6.38
C GLU A 703 -31.53 -6.79 5.46
N LYS A 704 -30.36 -7.41 5.68
CA LYS A 704 -29.16 -7.17 4.87
C LYS A 704 -29.09 -8.21 3.75
N PRO A 705 -28.88 -7.79 2.48
CA PRO A 705 -28.78 -8.73 1.37
C PRO A 705 -27.54 -9.61 1.53
N LEU A 706 -27.68 -10.89 1.17
CA LEU A 706 -26.59 -11.85 1.08
C LEU A 706 -26.45 -12.32 -0.37
N THR A 707 -25.37 -11.92 -1.02
CA THR A 707 -25.16 -12.16 -2.46
C THR A 707 -23.91 -12.98 -2.68
N ARG A 708 -23.99 -14.06 -3.46
CA ARG A 708 -22.81 -14.82 -3.88
C ARG A 708 -22.06 -14.06 -4.97
N ILE A 709 -20.74 -13.98 -4.85
CA ILE A 709 -19.87 -13.26 -5.79
C ILE A 709 -18.70 -14.14 -6.23
N ASN A 710 -18.11 -13.83 -7.38
CA ASN A 710 -16.97 -14.60 -7.92
C ASN A 710 -15.64 -14.32 -7.22
N TRP A 711 -15.44 -13.06 -6.85
CA TRP A 711 -14.24 -12.57 -6.20
C TRP A 711 -14.60 -11.34 -5.38
N ALA A 712 -13.79 -11.04 -4.38
CA ALA A 712 -13.84 -9.82 -3.60
C ALA A 712 -12.42 -9.26 -3.49
N GLU A 713 -12.27 -7.95 -3.60
CA GLU A 713 -11.03 -7.26 -3.29
C GLU A 713 -11.28 -6.38 -2.06
N ILE A 714 -10.60 -6.69 -0.96
CA ILE A 714 -10.78 -6.00 0.31
C ILE A 714 -9.46 -5.36 0.70
N LYS A 715 -9.46 -4.03 0.86
CA LYS A 715 -8.28 -3.25 1.25
C LYS A 715 -7.06 -3.49 0.34
N GLY A 716 -7.31 -3.76 -0.96
CA GLY A 716 -6.29 -4.06 -1.96
C GLY A 716 -5.93 -5.54 -2.09
N THR A 717 -6.48 -6.41 -1.24
CA THR A 717 -6.23 -7.85 -1.29
C THR A 717 -7.34 -8.57 -2.05
N HIS A 718 -6.98 -9.29 -3.11
CA HIS A 718 -7.92 -9.97 -3.99
C HIS A 718 -8.12 -11.43 -3.58
N TYR A 719 -9.36 -11.82 -3.31
CA TYR A 719 -9.79 -13.16 -2.92
C TYR A 719 -10.63 -13.78 -4.03
N ARG A 720 -10.32 -15.03 -4.39
CA ARG A 720 -11.07 -15.81 -5.38
C ARG A 720 -11.34 -17.22 -4.86
N VAL A 721 -12.24 -17.94 -5.53
CA VAL A 721 -12.41 -19.38 -5.29
C VAL A 721 -11.05 -20.08 -5.46
N ASN A 722 -10.77 -21.04 -4.60
CA ASN A 722 -9.51 -21.77 -4.42
C ASN A 722 -8.34 -20.96 -3.85
N SER A 723 -8.53 -19.70 -3.43
CA SER A 723 -7.53 -19.02 -2.60
C SER A 723 -7.33 -19.77 -1.29
N ILE A 724 -6.07 -19.93 -0.88
CA ILE A 724 -5.69 -20.49 0.43
C ILE A 724 -5.52 -19.35 1.41
N LEU A 725 -6.09 -19.47 2.60
CA LEU A 725 -6.02 -18.46 3.65
C LEU A 725 -5.45 -19.08 4.93
N THR A 726 -4.72 -18.29 5.70
CA THR A 726 -4.32 -18.67 7.06
C THR A 726 -5.45 -18.30 8.02
N GLU A 727 -6.08 -19.30 8.63
CA GLU A 727 -7.19 -19.09 9.55
C GLU A 727 -6.71 -18.73 10.96
N ASP A 728 -5.87 -19.57 11.56
CA ASP A 728 -5.41 -19.47 12.95
C ASP A 728 -4.07 -20.22 13.11
N LEU A 729 -3.45 -20.11 14.28
CA LEU A 729 -2.32 -20.95 14.70
C LEU A 729 -2.81 -22.04 15.67
N ASN A 730 -2.36 -23.27 15.48
CA ASN A 730 -2.59 -24.38 16.39
C ASN A 730 -1.24 -25.02 16.74
N ASP A 731 -0.85 -25.01 18.01
CA ASP A 731 0.48 -25.42 18.49
C ASP A 731 1.62 -24.81 17.65
N ASP A 732 1.54 -23.49 17.42
CA ASP A 732 2.46 -22.70 16.58
C ASP A 732 2.55 -23.10 15.09
N LYS A 733 1.70 -24.05 14.65
CA LYS A 733 1.53 -24.40 13.23
C LYS A 733 0.33 -23.67 12.63
N PRO A 734 0.44 -23.09 11.42
CA PRO A 734 -0.70 -22.47 10.77
C PRO A 734 -1.75 -23.49 10.35
N ASN A 735 -3.01 -23.18 10.58
CA ASN A 735 -4.14 -23.88 9.98
C ASN A 735 -4.60 -23.13 8.73
N PHE A 736 -4.75 -23.88 7.64
CA PHE A 736 -5.12 -23.31 6.35
C PHE A 736 -6.55 -23.67 5.97
N VAL A 737 -7.15 -22.82 5.15
CA VAL A 737 -8.49 -23.05 4.59
C VAL A 737 -8.50 -22.67 3.12
N MET A 738 -9.24 -23.40 2.30
CA MET A 738 -9.41 -23.11 0.87
C MET A 738 -10.81 -22.60 0.59
N ILE A 739 -10.91 -21.43 -0.02
CA ILE A 739 -12.19 -20.81 -0.37
C ILE A 739 -12.91 -21.65 -1.42
N LYS A 740 -14.16 -22.03 -1.14
CA LYS A 740 -15.07 -22.66 -2.11
C LYS A 740 -16.14 -21.69 -2.62
N ASN A 741 -16.65 -20.81 -1.77
CA ASN A 741 -17.58 -19.75 -2.17
C ASN A 741 -17.32 -18.45 -1.41
N ILE A 742 -17.69 -17.32 -2.04
CA ILE A 742 -17.57 -15.98 -1.46
C ILE A 742 -18.96 -15.33 -1.46
N PHE A 743 -19.32 -14.70 -0.34
CA PHE A 743 -20.57 -14.00 -0.17
C PHE A 743 -20.34 -12.57 0.33
N LEU A 744 -21.12 -11.64 -0.20
CA LEU A 744 -21.24 -10.28 0.29
C LEU A 744 -22.50 -10.16 1.14
N TYR A 745 -22.34 -9.72 2.38
CA TYR A 745 -23.39 -9.45 3.35
C TYR A 745 -23.50 -7.93 3.59
N GLY A 746 -24.63 -7.34 3.20
CA GLY A 746 -24.82 -5.90 3.17
C GLY A 746 -23.91 -5.23 2.13
N SER A 747 -23.29 -4.10 2.50
CA SER A 747 -22.39 -3.35 1.60
C SER A 747 -20.90 -3.68 1.76
N HIS A 748 -20.48 -4.28 2.89
CA HIS A 748 -19.06 -4.42 3.22
C HIS A 748 -18.66 -5.77 3.84
N GLY A 749 -19.61 -6.57 4.35
CA GLY A 749 -19.27 -7.83 5.02
C GLY A 749 -18.92 -8.89 4.00
N VAL A 750 -17.70 -9.42 4.02
CA VAL A 750 -17.31 -10.54 3.13
C VAL A 750 -17.13 -11.81 3.93
N ILE A 751 -17.79 -12.87 3.46
CA ILE A 751 -17.86 -14.18 4.12
C ILE A 751 -17.36 -15.24 3.12
N PHE A 752 -16.51 -16.12 3.59
CA PHE A 752 -15.96 -17.24 2.83
C PHE A 752 -16.57 -18.56 3.34
N GLU A 753 -17.14 -19.36 2.44
CA GLU A 753 -17.36 -20.80 2.68
C GLU A 753 -16.08 -21.52 2.25
N CYS A 754 -15.41 -22.16 3.19
CA CYS A 754 -14.12 -22.80 2.98
C CYS A 754 -14.17 -24.29 3.32
N CYS A 755 -13.24 -25.08 2.76
CA CYS A 755 -12.87 -26.39 3.30
C CYS A 755 -11.55 -26.27 4.09
N LEU A 756 -11.42 -27.10 5.13
CA LEU A 756 -10.23 -27.12 5.99
C LEU A 756 -9.05 -27.83 5.29
N LEU A 757 -7.84 -27.32 5.51
CA LEU A 757 -6.58 -27.97 5.19
C LEU A 757 -5.85 -28.24 6.51
N SER A 758 -5.59 -29.52 6.79
CA SER A 758 -4.83 -29.92 7.97
C SER A 758 -3.35 -29.80 7.68
N THR A 759 -2.60 -29.11 8.53
CA THR A 759 -1.14 -29.03 8.42
C THR A 759 -0.52 -30.28 9.03
N VAL A 760 0.26 -31.00 8.22
CA VAL A 760 1.00 -32.20 8.64
C VAL A 760 2.26 -31.75 9.37
N ASP A 761 3.17 -31.08 8.66
CA ASP A 761 4.38 -30.48 9.25
C ASP A 761 4.96 -29.36 8.41
N PHE A 762 5.93 -28.64 8.96
CA PHE A 762 6.79 -27.74 8.18
C PHE A 762 7.97 -28.53 7.63
N TYR A 763 8.04 -28.70 6.30
CA TYR A 763 9.14 -29.42 5.66
C TYR A 763 10.25 -28.44 5.27
N GLU A 764 11.31 -28.39 6.09
CA GLU A 764 12.39 -27.41 5.95
C GLU A 764 13.11 -27.49 4.59
N HIS A 765 13.27 -28.69 4.02
CA HIS A 765 13.97 -28.90 2.73
C HIS A 765 13.31 -28.16 1.57
N VAL A 766 11.96 -28.12 1.54
CA VAL A 766 11.18 -27.37 0.54
C VAL A 766 10.71 -26.01 1.06
N TYR A 767 10.97 -25.72 2.34
CA TYR A 767 10.60 -24.50 3.03
C TYR A 767 9.10 -24.14 2.89
N ALA A 768 8.23 -25.15 3.09
CA ALA A 768 6.78 -25.02 2.98
C ALA A 768 6.06 -25.97 3.95
N TYR A 769 4.78 -25.72 4.20
CA TYR A 769 3.95 -26.57 5.05
C TYR A 769 3.29 -27.67 4.24
N GLU A 770 3.52 -28.93 4.60
CA GLU A 770 2.78 -30.05 4.03
C GLU A 770 1.34 -30.05 4.57
N VAL A 771 0.37 -30.27 3.68
CA VAL A 771 -1.05 -30.20 4.03
C VAL A 771 -1.89 -31.30 3.40
N GLU A 772 -2.97 -31.67 4.09
CA GLU A 772 -4.02 -32.55 3.57
C GLU A 772 -5.35 -31.81 3.45
N ILE A 773 -6.08 -32.02 2.34
CA ILE A 773 -7.38 -31.38 2.11
C ILE A 773 -8.49 -32.23 2.73
N LEU A 774 -9.22 -31.66 3.68
CA LEU A 774 -10.36 -32.30 4.35
C LEU A 774 -11.67 -31.82 3.72
N GLU A 775 -12.05 -32.38 2.57
CA GLU A 775 -13.19 -31.90 1.76
C GLU A 775 -14.55 -31.96 2.48
N SER A 776 -14.72 -32.89 3.43
CA SER A 776 -15.95 -33.06 4.22
C SER A 776 -16.18 -31.97 5.27
N ASN A 777 -15.12 -31.25 5.68
CA ASN A 777 -15.20 -30.23 6.73
C ASN A 777 -15.36 -28.84 6.13
N ARG A 778 -16.62 -28.40 5.98
CA ARG A 778 -16.94 -27.03 5.56
C ARG A 778 -17.09 -26.09 6.76
N LYS A 779 -16.66 -24.85 6.56
CA LYS A 779 -16.77 -23.79 7.57
C LYS A 779 -16.98 -22.44 6.90
N PHE A 780 -17.69 -21.55 7.59
CA PHE A 780 -17.81 -20.15 7.21
C PHE A 780 -16.88 -19.27 8.02
N ILE A 781 -16.16 -18.38 7.35
CA ILE A 781 -15.18 -17.48 7.94
C ILE A 781 -15.45 -16.06 7.44
N PHE A 782 -15.50 -15.10 8.35
CA PHE A 782 -15.54 -13.69 7.99
C PHE A 782 -14.14 -13.21 7.64
N GLN A 783 -14.01 -12.37 6.61
CA GLN A 783 -12.68 -11.93 6.18
C GLN A 783 -11.91 -11.19 7.29
N ASN A 784 -12.58 -10.43 8.13
CA ASN A 784 -11.96 -9.71 9.26
C ASN A 784 -11.54 -10.63 10.43
N ALA A 785 -11.87 -11.92 10.38
CA ALA A 785 -11.47 -12.90 11.38
C ALA A 785 -10.23 -13.72 10.99
N LEU A 786 -9.70 -13.52 9.78
CA LEU A 786 -8.47 -14.19 9.33
C LEU A 786 -7.26 -13.71 10.11
N LEU A 787 -6.33 -14.63 10.40
CA LEU A 787 -5.04 -14.30 11.00
C LEU A 787 -4.20 -13.42 10.06
N SER A 788 -4.09 -13.82 8.79
CA SER A 788 -3.48 -13.01 7.73
C SER A 788 -4.49 -12.77 6.61
N PRO A 789 -4.64 -11.52 6.13
CA PRO A 789 -5.50 -11.25 4.98
C PRO A 789 -4.87 -11.73 3.66
N ILE A 790 -3.58 -12.10 3.62
CA ILE A 790 -2.86 -12.38 2.38
C ILE A 790 -3.11 -13.83 1.92
N PRO A 791 -3.66 -14.07 0.72
CA PRO A 791 -3.87 -15.42 0.22
C PRO A 791 -2.54 -16.10 -0.12
N ASN A 792 -2.38 -17.34 0.33
CA ASN A 792 -1.23 -18.21 0.08
C ASN A 792 -1.40 -19.03 -1.21
N THR A 793 -0.33 -19.77 -1.57
CA THR A 793 -0.31 -20.67 -2.73
C THR A 793 -0.34 -22.13 -2.27
N LEU A 794 -1.23 -22.93 -2.84
CA LEU A 794 -1.18 -24.40 -2.75
C LEU A 794 -0.43 -24.93 -3.96
N ASN A 795 0.62 -25.70 -3.72
CA ASN A 795 1.39 -26.36 -4.76
C ASN A 795 1.28 -27.88 -4.58
N VAL A 796 1.15 -28.59 -5.70
CA VAL A 796 1.17 -30.05 -5.73
C VAL A 796 2.44 -30.46 -6.47
N VAL A 797 3.33 -31.19 -5.79
CA VAL A 797 4.57 -31.67 -6.39
C VAL A 797 4.36 -33.05 -7.04
N SER A 798 5.38 -33.58 -7.72
CA SER A 798 5.29 -34.75 -8.60
C SER A 798 4.80 -36.03 -7.92
N ASP A 799 5.06 -36.21 -6.63
CA ASP A 799 4.59 -37.37 -5.84
C ASP A 799 3.14 -37.23 -5.33
N GLY A 800 2.47 -36.11 -5.64
CA GLY A 800 1.10 -35.82 -5.21
C GLY A 800 0.99 -35.13 -3.84
N THR A 801 2.11 -34.92 -3.15
CA THR A 801 2.18 -34.18 -1.89
C THR A 801 1.81 -32.73 -2.12
N LYS A 802 1.09 -32.14 -1.16
CA LYS A 802 0.57 -30.78 -1.26
C LYS A 802 1.28 -29.90 -0.24
N TYR A 803 1.80 -28.79 -0.72
CA TYR A 803 2.50 -27.80 0.09
C TYR A 803 1.80 -26.45 0.02
N VAL A 804 1.70 -25.78 1.17
CA VAL A 804 1.32 -24.38 1.26
C VAL A 804 2.56 -23.53 1.50
N THR A 805 2.84 -22.64 0.56
CA THR A 805 3.87 -21.61 0.73
C THR A 805 3.23 -20.35 1.29
N VAL A 806 3.65 -19.99 2.51
CA VAL A 806 3.18 -18.78 3.19
C VAL A 806 3.84 -17.55 2.56
N ARG A 807 3.04 -16.53 2.24
CA ARG A 807 3.53 -15.29 1.59
C ARG A 807 3.84 -14.17 2.57
N ASP A 808 3.19 -14.21 3.72
CA ASP A 808 3.34 -13.25 4.82
C ASP A 808 3.78 -14.04 6.05
N PRO A 809 5.06 -13.92 6.47
CA PRO A 809 5.59 -14.61 7.64
C PRO A 809 4.67 -14.37 8.85
N LEU A 810 4.25 -15.45 9.49
CA LEU A 810 3.23 -15.43 10.56
C LEU A 810 3.80 -15.12 11.92
#